data_AF-A0A7S0DZF3-F1
#
_entry.id   AF-A0A7S0DZF3-F1
#
_cell.length_a   1.000
_cell.length_b   1.000
_cell.length_c   1.000
_cell.angle_alpha   90.00
_cell.angle_beta   90.00
_cell.angle_gamma   90.00
#
_symmetry.space_group_name_H-M   'P 1'
#
loop_
_entity.id
_entity.type
_entity.pdbx_description
1 polymer ?
#
loop_
_entity_poly.entity_id
_entity_poly.type
_entity_poly.pdbx_seq_one_letter_code
_entity_poly.pdbx_strand_id
1 'polypeptide(L)'
;SGSKQQQDHQLTVKDSPSTASVSFQIQVETQFGDEVYICGSCPELGSWVPAFSKKLMTNKEIYPIWFTDVQFPVDGNTIKYKYLIRHATQDEWTWEESIHDREILPIGEAFSVNDGRFNVARRQITFQKLRQGGAESQIPIDDKSIKSQILTLEKKNAALEADISELQKKHSLALQEVEALRAQSGEEGAEVALGLLTKVQSQLSSLETARSAIEKRTAEAKMQIRTLNESAIESKIAYEKYDEEINATKADCDMLATEFVELQHALKKVVEDVMMKREALQKIEEQDKQAGQELRMEVIKIGERINNIEVQLDDAGREELKHKVSDLELQVKEAESEQQKRSDQQQKNIDKLKKMHEDFQSNMEAQLSKIASEEKAAEINLRDIETEMEKVAKELDELQLKHARANNRTSDLVRSIEDLRDKLEEQQKEEANLDQSMKSRKSEAQKDIEDLSRRLKSSEEELALLKLEEQKNVAKKRQSEQTLLHLKGQILGITRYFERTVNKSQTLETEVQRLQQDIVSLECKARDMYNQSSRIQKFEADKLKLSVMLADAQTTHDELNHEFLQLKSRLNESEAKLLEVEKNKTMETTQLNETKVLLSLRKQNVSWLSGNVSQKIEQLQEKKYLLDSINIEHDSLHQKIMEVQKQNAQMTEKASKGEVPKNLEEIKELTDEINEMETLCKDLANQLGRVWEDTEQLNATIIREKQRGERRVQEIKDRIRLQEDYVHLNAHSFSRLQADNTRLKRELDGSTMELEHGDKQLEAELKKKEELDYERQKALNRAIALGRSAEQGREVLLQIQEALKMEQQVLDIVKKDLEKARLKTSRAQRNLQEFEQKREHLDFMVHRAQLERDQTKEKFESIRYVETCQLIANLTLNLKQSEEKSLKLAEELEELQVKHDKEQQEFDMHEEEYRRVSRENQKLEQEINRYQSEADDVESHSTSLLMQLDNLSKEELELGSKLSAMEKKLAHLDAKNGYLESEAGLLRKEVAQLEELKQKKSSGAR
;
A
#
# COMPACT_ATOMS: atom_id res chain seq x y z
N SER A 1 -63.15 -9.39 -22.11
CA SER A 1 -63.01 -9.65 -20.67
C SER A 1 -62.57 -11.09 -20.49
N GLY A 2 -61.41 -11.30 -19.86
CA GLY A 2 -60.96 -12.63 -19.41
C GLY A 2 -59.86 -13.28 -20.24
N SER A 3 -58.60 -12.89 -20.00
CA SER A 3 -57.44 -13.75 -20.19
C SER A 3 -56.46 -13.48 -19.05
N LYS A 4 -56.57 -14.29 -17.99
CA LYS A 4 -55.62 -14.34 -16.87
C LYS A 4 -55.05 -15.76 -16.82
N GLN A 5 -53.78 -15.83 -16.44
CA GLN A 5 -52.99 -17.00 -16.04
C GLN A 5 -52.32 -17.80 -17.16
N GLN A 6 -51.13 -17.35 -17.52
CA GLN A 6 -49.93 -18.21 -17.53
C GLN A 6 -48.77 -17.35 -17.03
N GLN A 7 -48.30 -17.63 -15.81
CA GLN A 7 -47.11 -17.02 -15.24
C GLN A 7 -45.88 -17.77 -15.77
N ASP A 8 -45.00 -17.03 -16.42
CA ASP A 8 -43.62 -17.44 -16.71
C ASP A 8 -42.87 -17.71 -15.40
N HIS A 9 -42.46 -18.96 -15.19
CA HIS A 9 -41.33 -19.28 -14.31
C HIS A 9 -40.06 -19.13 -15.14
N GLN A 10 -39.53 -17.91 -15.18
CA GLN A 10 -38.19 -17.64 -15.66
C GLN A 10 -37.21 -18.10 -14.57
N LEU A 11 -36.60 -19.26 -14.78
CA LEU A 11 -35.43 -19.72 -14.04
C LEU A 11 -34.32 -18.68 -14.22
N THR A 12 -34.07 -17.87 -13.19
CA THR A 12 -32.86 -17.08 -13.08
C THR A 12 -31.68 -18.03 -13.00
N VAL A 13 -30.89 -18.08 -14.08
CA VAL A 13 -29.55 -18.68 -14.08
C VAL A 13 -28.75 -17.88 -13.04
N LYS A 14 -28.61 -18.47 -11.86
CA LYS A 14 -27.78 -17.93 -10.78
C LYS A 14 -26.34 -18.09 -11.27
N ASP A 15 -25.69 -16.98 -11.65
CA ASP A 15 -24.28 -16.96 -12.01
C ASP A 15 -23.49 -17.71 -10.91
N SER A 16 -22.86 -18.82 -11.29
CA SER A 16 -21.96 -19.55 -10.39
C SER A 16 -20.89 -18.58 -9.91
N PRO A 17 -20.62 -18.50 -8.59
CA PRO A 17 -19.63 -17.58 -8.05
C PRO A 17 -18.30 -17.82 -8.76
N SER A 18 -17.69 -16.75 -9.27
CA SER A 18 -16.37 -16.84 -9.88
C SER A 18 -15.40 -17.40 -8.86
N THR A 19 -14.57 -18.35 -9.30
CA THR A 19 -13.54 -18.98 -8.47
C THR A 19 -12.16 -18.59 -9.00
N ALA A 20 -11.22 -18.33 -8.09
CA ALA A 20 -9.82 -18.07 -8.39
C ALA A 20 -9.00 -19.31 -8.05
N SER A 21 -8.21 -19.80 -8.99
CA SER A 21 -7.23 -20.87 -8.75
C SER A 21 -5.90 -20.28 -8.29
N VAL A 22 -5.47 -20.60 -7.08
CA VAL A 22 -4.24 -20.08 -6.48
C VAL A 22 -3.24 -21.20 -6.24
N SER A 23 -2.07 -21.09 -6.85
CA SER A 23 -0.96 -22.04 -6.68
C SER A 23 0.02 -21.50 -5.63
N PHE A 24 0.06 -22.12 -4.46
CA PHE A 24 0.99 -21.76 -3.39
C PHE A 24 2.30 -22.52 -3.55
N GLN A 25 3.41 -21.83 -3.35
CA GLN A 25 4.76 -22.39 -3.44
C GLN A 25 5.62 -21.86 -2.29
N ILE A 26 6.34 -22.75 -1.60
CA ILE A 26 7.20 -22.43 -0.47
C ILE A 26 8.44 -23.34 -0.46
N GLN A 27 9.60 -22.81 -0.09
CA GLN A 27 10.82 -23.58 0.10
C GLN A 27 10.93 -24.02 1.57
N VAL A 28 10.90 -25.33 1.82
CA VAL A 28 10.98 -25.93 3.15
C VAL A 28 11.93 -27.12 3.13
N GLU A 29 13.01 -27.05 3.90
CA GLU A 29 13.88 -28.19 4.16
C GLU A 29 13.24 -29.04 5.28
N THR A 30 13.13 -30.35 5.06
CA THR A 30 12.37 -31.27 5.91
C THR A 30 13.19 -32.52 6.20
N GLN A 31 12.91 -33.20 7.31
CA GLN A 31 13.45 -34.54 7.55
C GLN A 31 12.66 -35.58 6.77
N PHE A 32 13.24 -36.75 6.56
CA PHE A 32 12.56 -37.81 5.85
C PHE A 32 11.28 -38.23 6.61
N GLY A 33 10.13 -38.15 5.93
CA GLY A 33 8.82 -38.46 6.48
C GLY A 33 8.03 -37.24 6.96
N ASP A 34 8.67 -36.08 7.11
CA ASP A 34 7.94 -34.84 7.41
C ASP A 34 7.06 -34.43 6.23
N GLU A 35 5.96 -33.75 6.55
CA GLU A 35 4.99 -33.29 5.56
C GLU A 35 4.69 -31.80 5.76
N VAL A 36 4.56 -31.06 4.67
CA VAL A 36 4.27 -29.62 4.70
C VAL A 36 2.79 -29.39 4.39
N TYR A 37 2.18 -28.47 5.14
CA TYR A 37 0.78 -28.09 5.03
C TYR A 37 0.62 -26.57 4.98
N ILE A 38 -0.52 -26.09 4.49
CA ILE A 38 -0.97 -24.69 4.54
C ILE A 38 -2.33 -24.63 5.24
N CYS A 39 -2.44 -23.78 6.25
CA CYS A 39 -3.67 -23.56 7.01
C CYS A 39 -4.01 -22.07 7.06
N GLY A 40 -5.29 -21.72 7.02
CA GLY A 40 -5.69 -20.31 6.93
C GLY A 40 -7.13 -20.04 7.37
N SER A 41 -7.55 -18.79 7.21
CA SER A 41 -8.80 -18.24 7.76
C SER A 41 -10.07 -18.73 7.09
N CYS A 42 -9.98 -19.29 5.89
CA CYS A 42 -11.14 -19.77 5.13
C CYS A 42 -11.28 -21.30 5.20
N PRO A 43 -12.48 -21.85 4.93
CA PRO A 43 -12.72 -23.30 4.95
C PRO A 43 -11.83 -24.09 3.99
N GLU A 44 -11.47 -23.52 2.84
CA GLU A 44 -10.62 -24.15 1.83
C GLU A 44 -9.17 -24.36 2.33
N LEU A 45 -8.76 -23.61 3.36
CA LEU A 45 -7.49 -23.77 4.08
C LEU A 45 -7.69 -24.28 5.52
N GLY A 46 -8.88 -24.78 5.87
CA GLY A 46 -9.12 -25.46 7.13
C GLY A 46 -9.44 -24.56 8.34
N SER A 47 -9.74 -23.27 8.14
CA SER A 47 -10.18 -22.36 9.22
C SER A 47 -9.29 -22.36 10.47
N TRP A 48 -7.97 -22.30 10.28
CA TRP A 48 -6.93 -22.36 11.32
C TRP A 48 -6.88 -23.66 12.14
N VAL A 49 -7.52 -24.74 11.66
CA VAL A 49 -7.47 -26.07 12.28
C VAL A 49 -6.48 -26.96 11.48
N PRO A 50 -5.32 -27.33 12.05
CA PRO A 50 -4.30 -28.13 11.34
C PRO A 50 -4.81 -29.43 10.74
N ALA A 51 -5.76 -30.11 11.40
CA ALA A 51 -6.37 -31.33 10.89
C ALA A 51 -7.14 -31.15 9.57
N PHE A 52 -7.56 -29.93 9.26
CA PHE A 52 -8.26 -29.56 8.02
C PHE A 52 -7.37 -28.74 7.07
N SER A 53 -6.08 -28.61 7.38
CA SER A 53 -5.12 -27.91 6.52
C SER A 53 -4.88 -28.64 5.20
N LYS A 54 -4.46 -27.91 4.17
CA LYS A 54 -4.18 -28.48 2.86
C LYS A 54 -2.73 -28.97 2.81
N LYS A 55 -2.52 -30.22 2.43
CA LYS A 55 -1.18 -30.81 2.26
C LYS A 55 -0.51 -30.29 0.98
N LEU A 56 0.76 -29.91 1.09
CA LEU A 56 1.61 -29.56 -0.04
C LEU A 56 2.34 -30.79 -0.58
N MET A 57 2.71 -30.72 -1.86
CA MET A 57 3.42 -31.76 -2.58
C MET A 57 4.83 -31.31 -2.95
N THR A 58 5.77 -32.26 -2.96
CA THR A 58 7.13 -32.07 -3.47
C THR A 58 7.57 -33.35 -4.20
N ASN A 59 8.66 -33.28 -4.97
CA ASN A 59 9.30 -34.43 -5.59
C ASN A 59 10.83 -34.23 -5.65
N LYS A 60 11.56 -35.26 -6.07
CA LYS A 60 13.04 -35.24 -6.10
C LYS A 60 13.63 -34.11 -6.96
N GLU A 61 12.94 -33.69 -8.01
CA GLU A 61 13.43 -32.68 -8.96
C GLU A 61 13.25 -31.25 -8.45
N ILE A 62 12.20 -31.01 -7.67
CA ILE A 62 11.84 -29.67 -7.18
C ILE A 62 12.19 -29.42 -5.72
N TYR A 63 12.44 -30.47 -4.92
CA TYR A 63 12.85 -30.32 -3.52
C TYR A 63 14.09 -29.40 -3.40
N PRO A 64 14.09 -28.41 -2.49
CA PRO A 64 13.22 -28.22 -1.32
C PRO A 64 11.96 -27.37 -1.53
N ILE A 65 11.43 -27.28 -2.75
CA ILE A 65 10.19 -26.56 -3.04
C ILE A 65 8.97 -27.46 -2.82
N TRP A 66 7.96 -26.92 -2.14
CA TRP A 66 6.66 -27.51 -1.89
C TRP A 66 5.58 -26.65 -2.53
N PHE A 67 4.53 -27.27 -3.08
CA PHE A 67 3.44 -26.54 -3.70
C PHE A 67 2.07 -27.20 -3.51
N THR A 68 0.99 -26.41 -3.63
CA THR A 68 -0.38 -26.91 -3.73
C THR A 68 -1.25 -25.91 -4.47
N ASP A 69 -2.25 -26.39 -5.20
CA ASP A 69 -3.27 -25.56 -5.82
C ASP A 69 -4.55 -25.59 -4.97
N VAL A 70 -5.16 -24.43 -4.76
CA VAL A 70 -6.41 -24.26 -4.00
C VAL A 70 -7.33 -23.31 -4.78
N GLN A 71 -8.60 -23.68 -4.91
CA GLN A 71 -9.61 -22.82 -5.50
C GLN A 71 -10.31 -22.02 -4.40
N PHE A 72 -10.45 -20.72 -4.59
CA PHE A 72 -11.15 -19.83 -3.67
C PHE A 72 -12.33 -19.16 -4.35
N PRO A 73 -13.44 -18.88 -3.63
CA PRO A 73 -14.46 -17.98 -4.12
C PRO A 73 -13.90 -16.55 -4.24
N VAL A 74 -14.22 -15.86 -5.34
CA VAL A 74 -13.86 -14.44 -5.55
C VAL A 74 -14.93 -13.57 -4.90
N ASP A 75 -14.93 -13.51 -3.58
CA ASP A 75 -15.89 -12.75 -2.76
C ASP A 75 -15.36 -11.38 -2.31
N GLY A 76 -14.11 -11.04 -2.68
CA GLY A 76 -13.43 -9.80 -2.29
C GLY A 76 -12.83 -9.82 -0.89
N ASN A 77 -12.86 -10.96 -0.18
CA ASN A 77 -12.29 -11.08 1.16
C ASN A 77 -10.80 -11.44 1.11
N THR A 78 -10.03 -10.82 2.00
CA THR A 78 -8.61 -11.18 2.19
C THR A 78 -8.50 -12.46 3.01
N ILE A 79 -7.77 -13.44 2.50
CA ILE A 79 -7.51 -14.72 3.16
C ILE A 79 -6.17 -14.65 3.88
N LYS A 80 -6.15 -15.03 5.16
CA LYS A 80 -4.93 -15.16 5.96
C LYS A 80 -4.51 -16.62 6.05
N TYR A 81 -3.22 -16.93 6.05
CA TYR A 81 -2.70 -18.29 6.13
C TYR A 81 -1.28 -18.37 6.67
N LYS A 82 -0.84 -19.58 7.05
CA LYS A 82 0.53 -19.93 7.43
C LYS A 82 0.86 -21.35 6.94
N TYR A 83 2.14 -21.63 6.75
CA TYR A 83 2.62 -22.99 6.52
C TYR A 83 2.88 -23.72 7.84
N LEU A 84 2.77 -25.05 7.81
CA LEU A 84 3.04 -25.95 8.93
C LEU A 84 3.87 -27.13 8.45
N ILE A 85 4.69 -27.67 9.35
CA ILE A 85 5.39 -28.94 9.15
C ILE A 85 4.84 -29.93 10.15
N ARG A 86 4.35 -31.08 9.67
CA ARG A 86 4.02 -32.23 10.50
C ARG A 86 5.23 -33.15 10.57
N HIS A 87 5.79 -33.31 11.77
CA HIS A 87 6.98 -34.13 11.95
C HIS A 87 6.64 -35.63 12.02
N ALA A 88 7.31 -36.44 11.21
CA ALA A 88 7.02 -37.88 11.10
C ALA A 88 7.22 -38.65 12.42
N THR A 89 8.13 -38.16 13.28
CA THR A 89 8.61 -38.87 14.47
C THR A 89 7.80 -38.56 15.73
N GLN A 90 7.16 -37.40 15.80
CA GLN A 90 6.55 -36.87 17.03
C GLN A 90 5.06 -36.54 16.89
N ASP A 91 4.49 -36.64 15.68
CA ASP A 91 3.12 -36.18 15.36
C ASP A 91 2.86 -34.74 15.87
N GLU A 92 3.92 -33.94 15.92
CA GLU A 92 3.94 -32.56 16.35
C GLU A 92 3.88 -31.64 15.13
N TRP A 93 3.18 -30.52 15.29
CA TRP A 93 3.01 -29.50 14.26
C TRP A 93 3.87 -28.29 14.57
N THR A 94 4.80 -27.97 13.66
CA THR A 94 5.60 -26.75 13.73
C THR A 94 5.02 -25.71 12.79
N TRP A 95 4.57 -24.59 13.34
CA TRP A 95 4.04 -23.46 12.57
C TRP A 95 5.16 -22.53 12.07
N GLU A 96 4.86 -21.72 11.06
CA GLU A 96 5.65 -20.53 10.79
C GLU A 96 5.47 -19.48 11.91
N GLU A 97 6.38 -19.44 12.88
CA GLU A 97 6.31 -18.53 14.04
C GLU A 97 7.07 -17.22 13.84
N SER A 98 8.12 -17.21 13.00
CA SER A 98 9.02 -16.05 12.86
C SER A 98 8.41 -14.88 12.05
N ILE A 99 7.17 -15.03 11.58
CA ILE A 99 6.47 -14.06 10.74
C ILE A 99 4.99 -13.93 11.14
N HIS A 100 4.37 -12.81 10.79
CA HIS A 100 2.92 -12.63 10.91
C HIS A 100 2.17 -13.51 9.88
N ASP A 101 0.86 -13.63 10.03
CA ASP A 101 0.00 -14.33 9.06
C ASP A 101 0.22 -13.78 7.64
N ARG A 102 0.36 -14.69 6.69
CA ARG A 102 0.47 -14.37 5.27
C ARG A 102 -0.93 -14.02 4.75
N GLU A 103 -1.07 -12.94 3.97
CA GLU A 103 -2.39 -12.50 3.47
C GLU A 103 -2.46 -12.55 1.94
N ILE A 104 -3.54 -13.05 1.32
CA ILE A 104 -3.78 -12.95 -0.13
C ILE A 104 -5.20 -12.44 -0.39
N LEU A 105 -5.38 -11.74 -1.51
CA LEU A 105 -6.70 -11.43 -2.04
C LEU A 105 -6.87 -12.24 -3.34
N PRO A 106 -7.77 -13.24 -3.38
CA PRO A 106 -8.05 -14.00 -4.60
C PRO A 106 -8.67 -13.07 -5.65
N ILE A 107 -7.87 -12.61 -6.61
CA ILE A 107 -8.32 -11.80 -7.74
C ILE A 107 -8.00 -12.50 -9.05
N GLY A 108 -8.93 -12.42 -10.02
CA GLY A 108 -8.80 -13.06 -11.33
C GLY A 108 -9.02 -14.57 -11.32
N GLU A 109 -8.81 -15.21 -12.48
CA GLU A 109 -9.11 -16.64 -12.66
C GLU A 109 -7.98 -17.56 -12.16
N ALA A 110 -6.71 -17.17 -12.32
CA ALA A 110 -5.57 -17.97 -11.85
C ALA A 110 -4.28 -17.16 -11.58
N PHE A 111 -3.62 -17.42 -10.45
CA PHE A 111 -2.28 -16.87 -10.16
C PHE A 111 -1.47 -17.78 -9.22
N SER A 112 -0.15 -17.62 -9.23
CA SER A 112 0.76 -18.33 -8.31
C SER A 112 1.36 -17.37 -7.27
N VAL A 113 1.56 -17.90 -6.06
CA VAL A 113 2.16 -17.22 -4.92
C VAL A 113 3.39 -18.00 -4.51
N ASN A 114 4.57 -17.42 -4.73
CA ASN A 114 5.83 -17.95 -4.21
C ASN A 114 6.19 -17.20 -2.93
N ASP A 115 6.06 -17.88 -1.80
CA ASP A 115 6.28 -17.36 -0.45
C ASP A 115 7.73 -17.51 0.04
N GLY A 116 8.66 -17.83 -0.86
CA GLY A 116 10.09 -17.85 -0.56
C GLY A 116 10.47 -19.03 0.32
N ARG A 117 11.00 -18.77 1.53
CA ARG A 117 11.44 -19.80 2.48
C ARG A 117 10.54 -19.83 3.71
N PHE A 118 10.36 -21.02 4.27
CA PHE A 118 9.65 -21.21 5.55
C PHE A 118 10.21 -20.28 6.62
N ASN A 119 9.34 -19.64 7.41
CA ASN A 119 9.71 -18.69 8.46
C ASN A 119 10.42 -17.40 7.98
N VAL A 120 10.34 -17.07 6.69
CA VAL A 120 10.90 -15.83 6.13
C VAL A 120 9.83 -15.08 5.35
N ALA A 121 9.66 -13.79 5.68
CA ALA A 121 8.73 -12.91 4.97
C ALA A 121 9.33 -12.48 3.62
N ARG A 122 9.10 -13.29 2.59
CA ARG A 122 9.34 -12.95 1.18
C ARG A 122 8.16 -13.44 0.37
N ARG A 123 7.72 -12.67 -0.62
CA ARG A 123 6.64 -13.08 -1.50
C ARG A 123 6.82 -12.53 -2.90
N GLN A 124 6.54 -13.37 -3.88
CA GLN A 124 6.39 -13.01 -5.28
C GLN A 124 5.06 -13.56 -5.81
N ILE A 125 4.20 -12.69 -6.34
CA ILE A 125 2.93 -13.06 -6.95
C ILE A 125 3.08 -12.99 -8.46
N THR A 126 2.69 -14.05 -9.17
CA THR A 126 2.72 -14.10 -10.64
C THR A 126 1.33 -14.44 -11.15
N PHE A 127 0.70 -13.51 -11.87
CA PHE A 127 -0.57 -13.77 -12.55
C PHE A 127 -0.31 -14.65 -13.76
N GLN A 128 -1.01 -15.79 -13.83
CA GLN A 128 -0.96 -16.60 -15.03
C GLN A 128 -1.83 -15.90 -16.08
N LYS A 129 -1.19 -15.32 -17.09
CA LYS A 129 -1.90 -14.94 -18.31
C LYS A 129 -2.41 -16.25 -18.92
N LEU A 130 -3.71 -16.51 -18.77
CA LEU A 130 -4.37 -17.61 -19.46
C LEU A 130 -4.02 -17.46 -20.94
N ARG A 131 -3.16 -18.33 -21.42
CA ARG A 131 -2.97 -18.51 -22.85
C ARG A 131 -4.33 -19.00 -23.33
N GLN A 132 -5.07 -18.13 -24.01
CA GLN A 132 -6.20 -18.55 -24.82
C GLN A 132 -5.72 -19.73 -25.66
N GLY A 133 -6.36 -20.88 -25.46
CA GLY A 133 -5.91 -22.15 -26.02
C GLY A 133 -5.78 -22.06 -27.53
N GLY A 134 -4.70 -22.62 -28.06
CA GLY A 134 -4.53 -22.79 -29.50
C GLY A 134 -3.10 -22.64 -30.03
N ALA A 135 -2.10 -23.24 -29.39
CA ALA A 135 -0.89 -23.68 -30.08
C ALA A 135 -0.16 -24.67 -29.18
N GLU A 136 0.09 -25.86 -29.73
CA GLU A 136 0.95 -26.88 -29.15
C GLU A 136 2.27 -26.26 -28.65
N SER A 137 2.78 -26.87 -27.59
CA SER A 137 4.10 -26.62 -27.02
C SER A 137 5.19 -26.65 -28.10
N GLN A 138 5.50 -25.50 -28.69
CA GLN A 138 6.80 -25.25 -29.30
C GLN A 138 7.69 -24.69 -28.20
N ILE A 139 8.45 -25.61 -27.60
CA ILE A 139 9.70 -25.31 -26.91
C ILE A 139 10.47 -24.32 -27.79
N PRO A 140 10.99 -23.19 -27.28
CA PRO A 140 11.83 -22.30 -28.07
C PRO A 140 13.00 -23.14 -28.59
N ILE A 141 12.98 -23.45 -29.88
CA ILE A 141 14.01 -24.26 -30.49
C ILE A 141 15.24 -23.36 -30.56
N ASP A 142 16.15 -23.56 -29.61
CA ASP A 142 17.41 -22.84 -29.52
C ASP A 142 18.13 -22.90 -30.88
N ASP A 143 18.41 -21.73 -31.47
CA ASP A 143 19.17 -21.56 -32.71
C ASP A 143 20.50 -22.32 -32.67
N LYS A 144 21.09 -22.51 -31.48
CA LYS A 144 22.28 -23.35 -31.29
C LYS A 144 22.01 -24.84 -31.48
N SER A 145 20.83 -25.32 -31.07
CA SER A 145 20.42 -26.72 -31.23
C SER A 145 20.27 -27.08 -32.70
N ILE A 146 19.56 -26.26 -33.49
CA ILE A 146 19.38 -26.50 -34.93
C ILE A 146 20.72 -26.41 -35.68
N LYS A 147 21.54 -25.40 -35.36
CA LYS A 147 22.90 -25.29 -35.93
C LYS A 147 23.78 -26.50 -35.61
N SER A 148 23.68 -27.05 -34.40
CA SER A 148 24.43 -28.26 -34.01
C SER A 148 23.95 -29.51 -34.75
N GLN A 149 22.64 -29.62 -35.03
CA GLN A 149 22.07 -30.72 -35.81
C GLN A 149 22.52 -30.66 -37.27
N ILE A 150 22.54 -29.47 -37.88
CA ILE A 150 23.07 -29.27 -39.25
C ILE A 150 24.54 -29.67 -39.31
N LEU A 151 25.37 -29.21 -38.38
CA LEU A 151 26.79 -29.56 -38.34
C LEU A 151 27.01 -31.09 -38.20
N THR A 152 26.13 -31.75 -37.45
CA THR A 152 26.16 -33.22 -37.28
C THR A 152 25.76 -33.94 -38.56
N LEU A 153 24.74 -33.46 -39.27
CA LEU A 153 24.29 -34.01 -40.55
C LEU A 153 25.35 -33.81 -41.65
N GLU A 154 26.00 -32.64 -41.69
CA GLU A 154 27.08 -32.35 -42.65
C GLU A 154 28.30 -33.27 -42.42
N LYS A 155 28.68 -33.52 -41.16
CA LYS A 155 29.73 -34.50 -40.82
C LYS A 155 29.37 -35.92 -41.25
N LYS A 156 28.11 -36.34 -41.07
CA LYS A 156 27.64 -37.66 -41.52
C LYS A 156 27.65 -37.75 -43.05
N ASN A 157 27.28 -36.68 -43.75
CA ASN A 157 27.31 -36.65 -45.21
C ASN A 157 28.75 -36.78 -45.73
N ALA A 158 29.71 -36.07 -45.13
CA ALA A 158 31.12 -36.16 -45.49
C ALA A 158 31.70 -37.57 -45.26
N ALA A 159 31.30 -38.25 -44.18
CA ALA A 159 31.70 -39.64 -43.92
C ALA A 159 31.14 -40.61 -44.99
N LEU A 160 29.86 -40.44 -45.36
CA LEU A 160 29.22 -41.22 -46.42
C LEU A 160 29.88 -41.01 -47.78
N GLU A 161 30.29 -39.78 -48.11
CA GLU A 161 31.00 -39.48 -49.36
C GLU A 161 32.37 -40.19 -49.42
N ALA A 162 33.06 -40.31 -48.30
CA ALA A 162 34.31 -41.07 -48.19
C ALA A 162 34.07 -42.58 -48.41
N ASP A 163 33.05 -43.15 -47.77
CA ASP A 163 32.69 -44.56 -47.92
C ASP A 163 32.25 -44.91 -49.35
N ILE A 164 31.46 -44.03 -49.98
CA ILE A 164 31.06 -44.16 -51.39
C ILE A 164 32.29 -44.12 -52.29
N SER A 165 33.21 -43.17 -52.08
CA SER A 165 34.44 -43.07 -52.87
C SER A 165 35.33 -44.30 -52.74
N GLU A 166 35.44 -44.86 -51.53
CA GLU A 166 36.21 -46.09 -51.30
C GLU A 166 35.57 -47.29 -52.00
N LEU A 167 34.24 -47.42 -51.95
CA LEU A 167 33.52 -48.50 -52.62
C LEU A 167 33.53 -48.37 -54.14
N GLN A 168 33.50 -47.16 -54.69
CA GLN A 168 33.69 -46.93 -56.13
C GLN A 168 35.09 -47.37 -56.57
N LYS A 169 36.12 -47.12 -55.75
CA LYS A 169 37.48 -47.61 -56.01
C LYS A 169 37.58 -49.14 -55.94
N LYS A 170 36.85 -49.77 -55.01
CA LYS A 170 36.77 -51.24 -54.91
C LYS A 170 36.01 -51.85 -56.09
N HIS A 171 34.93 -51.20 -56.55
CA HIS A 171 34.18 -51.62 -57.72
C HIS A 171 35.01 -51.55 -59.01
N SER A 172 35.80 -50.49 -59.20
CA SER A 172 36.68 -50.37 -60.37
C SER A 172 37.82 -51.40 -60.37
N LEU A 173 38.39 -51.70 -59.20
CA LEU A 173 39.37 -52.78 -59.05
C LEU A 173 38.74 -54.16 -59.33
N ALA A 174 37.53 -54.42 -58.82
CA ALA A 174 36.81 -55.66 -59.07
C ALA A 174 36.46 -55.82 -60.56
N LEU A 175 36.09 -54.73 -61.26
CA LEU A 175 35.89 -54.73 -62.72
C LEU A 175 37.16 -55.15 -63.47
N GLN A 176 38.31 -54.57 -63.12
CA GLN A 176 39.60 -54.92 -63.72
C GLN A 176 39.98 -56.38 -63.45
N GLU A 177 39.69 -56.89 -62.26
CA GLU A 177 39.96 -58.28 -61.88
C GLU A 177 39.04 -59.27 -62.61
N VAL A 178 37.75 -58.92 -62.79
CA VAL A 178 36.81 -59.70 -63.61
C VAL A 178 37.30 -59.78 -65.06
N GLU A 179 37.75 -58.66 -65.62
CA GLU A 179 38.30 -58.61 -66.99
C GLU A 179 39.57 -59.46 -67.12
N ALA A 180 40.47 -59.39 -66.14
CA ALA A 180 41.69 -60.21 -66.09
C ALA A 180 41.40 -61.71 -65.95
N LEU A 181 40.46 -62.10 -65.08
CA LEU A 181 40.07 -63.49 -64.87
C LEU A 181 39.33 -64.08 -66.06
N ARG A 182 38.51 -63.27 -66.75
CA ARG A 182 37.85 -63.66 -68.00
C ARG A 182 38.85 -63.97 -69.12
N ALA A 183 40.00 -63.29 -69.12
CA ALA A 183 41.09 -63.58 -70.06
C ALA A 183 41.88 -64.85 -69.72
N GLN A 184 41.90 -65.28 -68.44
CA GLN A 184 42.76 -66.39 -67.98
C GLN A 184 42.03 -67.73 -67.75
N SER A 185 40.75 -67.74 -67.36
CA SER A 185 40.12 -68.91 -66.72
C SER A 185 38.83 -69.43 -67.37
N GLY A 186 38.35 -68.82 -68.45
CA GLY A 186 37.08 -69.21 -69.09
C GLY A 186 35.83 -68.83 -68.27
N GLU A 187 34.64 -69.26 -68.73
CA GLU A 187 33.34 -68.76 -68.25
C GLU A 187 33.09 -68.97 -66.73
N GLU A 188 33.61 -70.03 -66.12
CA GLU A 188 33.38 -70.33 -64.69
C GLU A 188 34.04 -69.31 -63.74
N GLY A 189 35.23 -68.79 -64.07
CA GLY A 189 35.89 -67.76 -63.26
C GLY A 189 35.19 -66.40 -63.35
N ALA A 190 34.54 -66.13 -64.50
CA ALA A 190 33.80 -64.89 -64.72
C ALA A 190 32.50 -64.83 -63.90
N GLU A 191 31.85 -65.96 -63.65
CA GLU A 191 30.57 -66.00 -62.91
C GLU A 191 30.76 -65.68 -61.41
N VAL A 192 31.80 -66.22 -60.78
CA VAL A 192 32.16 -65.90 -59.39
C VAL A 192 32.51 -64.42 -59.23
N ALA A 193 33.26 -63.88 -60.19
CA ALA A 193 33.66 -62.47 -60.21
C ALA A 193 32.44 -61.54 -60.44
N LEU A 194 31.48 -61.94 -61.28
CA LEU A 194 30.20 -61.23 -61.46
C LEU A 194 29.37 -61.17 -60.17
N GLY A 195 29.37 -62.26 -59.38
CA GLY A 195 28.67 -62.32 -58.10
C GLY A 195 29.22 -61.30 -57.08
N LEU A 196 30.55 -61.15 -57.02
CA LEU A 196 31.20 -60.14 -56.17
C LEU A 196 30.88 -58.72 -56.65
N LEU A 197 30.88 -58.49 -57.96
CA LEU A 197 30.60 -57.18 -58.55
C LEU A 197 29.15 -56.75 -58.29
N THR A 198 28.21 -57.68 -58.41
CA THR A 198 26.79 -57.45 -58.08
C THR A 198 26.60 -57.09 -56.60
N LYS A 199 27.37 -57.73 -55.71
CA LYS A 199 27.35 -57.42 -54.28
C LYS A 199 27.88 -56.01 -53.99
N VAL A 200 29.02 -55.63 -54.57
CA VAL A 200 29.56 -54.27 -54.43
C VAL A 200 28.60 -53.22 -54.99
N GLN A 201 27.96 -53.50 -56.13
CA GLN A 201 27.00 -52.59 -56.76
C GLN A 201 25.72 -52.42 -55.92
N SER A 202 25.23 -53.48 -55.27
CA SER A 202 24.12 -53.38 -54.33
C SER A 202 24.44 -52.53 -53.10
N GLN A 203 25.68 -52.62 -52.59
CA GLN A 203 26.14 -51.81 -51.45
C GLN A 203 26.26 -50.34 -51.84
N LEU A 204 26.79 -50.05 -53.03
CA LEU A 204 26.86 -48.69 -53.59
C LEU A 204 25.48 -48.03 -53.68
N SER A 205 24.49 -48.73 -54.26
CA SER A 205 23.13 -48.21 -54.38
C SER A 205 22.48 -47.93 -53.02
N SER A 206 22.75 -48.76 -52.00
CA SER A 206 22.23 -48.54 -50.64
C SER A 206 22.83 -47.28 -49.98
N LEU A 207 24.12 -47.00 -50.20
CA LEU A 207 24.78 -45.82 -49.64
C LEU A 207 24.41 -44.53 -50.37
N GLU A 208 24.22 -44.58 -51.69
CA GLU A 208 23.70 -43.46 -52.46
C GLU A 208 22.28 -43.06 -52.02
N THR A 209 21.44 -44.07 -51.71
CA THR A 209 20.11 -43.84 -51.14
C THR A 209 20.19 -43.17 -49.76
N ALA A 210 21.12 -43.61 -48.90
CA ALA A 210 21.34 -43.03 -47.59
C ALA A 210 21.86 -41.57 -47.66
N ARG A 211 22.75 -41.28 -48.61
CA ARG A 211 23.24 -39.92 -48.89
C ARG A 211 22.10 -38.99 -49.30
N SER A 212 21.27 -39.40 -50.25
CA SER A 212 20.12 -38.61 -50.72
C SER A 212 19.15 -38.26 -49.57
N ALA A 213 18.92 -39.21 -48.64
CA ALA A 213 18.08 -38.96 -47.47
C ALA A 213 18.68 -37.93 -46.49
N ILE A 214 20.00 -37.91 -46.31
CA ILE A 214 20.69 -36.93 -45.45
C ILE A 214 20.73 -35.55 -46.08
N GLU A 215 20.96 -35.46 -47.39
CA GLU A 215 20.90 -34.19 -48.13
C GLU A 215 19.51 -33.55 -48.04
N LYS A 216 18.45 -34.35 -48.19
CA LYS A 216 17.07 -33.89 -48.02
C LYS A 216 16.81 -33.31 -46.62
N ARG A 217 17.19 -34.05 -45.57
CA ARG A 217 17.04 -33.58 -44.17
C ARG A 217 17.85 -32.33 -43.87
N THR A 218 19.03 -32.19 -44.48
CA THR A 218 19.88 -31.01 -44.33
C THR A 218 19.24 -29.79 -45.00
N ALA A 219 18.61 -29.96 -46.16
CA ALA A 219 17.87 -28.89 -46.85
C ALA A 219 16.63 -28.43 -46.06
N GLU A 220 15.87 -29.36 -45.50
CA GLU A 220 14.70 -29.08 -44.64
C GLU A 220 15.10 -28.28 -43.39
N ALA A 221 16.18 -28.67 -42.70
CA ALA A 221 16.69 -27.94 -41.54
C ALA A 221 17.19 -26.53 -41.90
N LYS A 222 17.85 -26.36 -43.05
CA LYS A 222 18.30 -25.03 -43.54
C LYS A 222 17.12 -24.13 -43.91
N MET A 223 16.02 -24.69 -44.41
CA MET A 223 14.79 -23.94 -44.71
C MET A 223 14.13 -23.42 -43.43
N GLN A 224 14.04 -24.25 -42.38
CA GLN A 224 13.48 -23.85 -41.07
C GLN A 224 14.24 -22.67 -40.44
N ILE A 225 15.58 -22.63 -40.56
CA ILE A 225 16.38 -21.48 -40.08
C ILE A 225 16.05 -20.18 -40.83
N ARG A 226 15.83 -20.25 -42.15
CA ARG A 226 15.48 -19.05 -42.94
C ARG A 226 14.16 -18.46 -42.47
N THR A 227 13.14 -19.30 -42.29
CA THR A 227 11.82 -18.87 -41.81
C THR A 227 11.88 -18.26 -40.41
N LEU A 228 12.67 -18.84 -39.50
CA LEU A 228 12.87 -18.28 -38.15
C LEU A 228 13.61 -16.93 -38.16
N ASN A 229 14.57 -16.75 -39.06
CA ASN A 229 15.29 -15.48 -39.20
C ASN A 229 14.41 -14.38 -39.82
N GLU A 230 13.57 -14.72 -40.79
CA GLU A 230 12.61 -13.78 -41.39
C GLU A 230 11.62 -13.25 -40.35
N SER A 231 11.05 -14.14 -39.50
CA SER A 231 10.13 -13.69 -38.44
C SER A 231 10.81 -12.86 -37.34
N ALA A 232 12.10 -13.12 -37.06
CA ALA A 232 12.88 -12.34 -36.11
C ALA A 232 13.19 -10.93 -36.63
N ILE A 233 13.43 -10.78 -37.94
CA ILE A 233 13.64 -9.49 -38.59
C ILE A 233 12.35 -8.65 -38.58
N GLU A 234 11.20 -9.26 -38.89
CA GLU A 234 9.90 -8.58 -38.83
C GLU A 234 9.57 -8.10 -37.40
N SER A 235 9.87 -8.94 -36.40
CA SER A 235 9.70 -8.55 -34.99
C SER A 235 10.61 -7.38 -34.60
N LYS A 236 11.87 -7.37 -35.08
CA LYS A 236 12.82 -6.29 -34.80
C LYS A 236 12.38 -4.95 -35.39
N ILE A 237 11.88 -4.95 -36.63
CA ILE A 237 11.36 -3.75 -37.31
C ILE A 237 10.15 -3.19 -36.55
N ALA A 238 9.27 -4.06 -36.03
CA ALA A 238 8.13 -3.62 -35.22
C ALA A 238 8.55 -2.97 -33.89
N TYR A 239 9.60 -3.49 -33.24
CA TYR A 239 10.15 -2.90 -32.01
C TYR A 239 10.82 -1.54 -32.25
N GLU A 240 11.60 -1.40 -33.32
CA GLU A 240 12.26 -0.13 -33.66
C GLU A 240 11.24 1.00 -33.91
N LYS A 241 10.11 0.68 -34.56
CA LYS A 241 9.02 1.65 -34.77
C LYS A 241 8.33 2.06 -33.46
N TYR A 242 8.18 1.13 -32.52
CA TYR A 242 7.58 1.41 -31.21
C TYR A 242 8.48 2.30 -30.34
N ASP A 243 9.80 2.10 -30.41
CA ASP A 243 10.77 2.95 -29.72
C ASP A 243 10.79 4.39 -30.28
N GLU A 244 10.59 4.58 -31.58
CA GLU A 244 10.45 5.91 -32.18
C GLU A 244 9.21 6.66 -31.67
N GLU A 245 8.07 5.98 -31.54
CA GLU A 245 6.83 6.56 -31.01
C GLU A 245 6.96 6.94 -29.51
N ILE A 246 7.63 6.10 -28.71
CA ILE A 246 7.92 6.38 -27.29
C ILE A 246 8.85 7.60 -27.14
N ASN A 247 9.87 7.71 -27.98
CA ASN A 247 10.81 8.83 -27.92
C ASN A 247 10.15 10.15 -28.34
N ALA A 248 9.20 10.12 -29.30
CA ALA A 248 8.41 11.29 -29.66
C ALA A 248 7.51 11.76 -28.49
N THR A 249 6.80 10.83 -27.83
CA THR A 249 5.96 11.18 -26.67
C THR A 249 6.77 11.71 -25.49
N LYS A 250 7.99 11.19 -25.30
CA LYS A 250 8.89 11.68 -24.25
C LYS A 250 9.30 13.13 -24.47
N ALA A 251 9.58 13.53 -25.71
CA ALA A 251 9.94 14.92 -26.03
C ALA A 251 8.78 15.89 -25.73
N ASP A 252 7.54 15.50 -26.00
CA ASP A 252 6.35 16.31 -25.69
C ASP A 252 6.15 16.45 -24.16
N CYS A 253 6.40 15.38 -23.39
CA CYS A 253 6.36 15.43 -21.93
C CYS A 253 7.44 16.36 -21.33
N ASP A 254 8.66 16.34 -21.88
CA ASP A 254 9.76 17.20 -21.41
C ASP A 254 9.46 18.70 -21.67
N MET A 255 8.78 19.01 -22.77
CA MET A 255 8.32 20.37 -23.08
C MET A 255 7.26 20.86 -22.08
N LEU A 256 6.24 20.04 -21.80
CA LEU A 256 5.19 20.36 -20.82
C LEU A 256 5.74 20.49 -19.39
N ALA A 257 6.73 19.68 -19.03
CA ALA A 257 7.42 19.79 -17.74
C ALA A 257 8.15 21.13 -17.59
N THR A 258 8.72 21.66 -18.67
CA THR A 258 9.41 22.95 -18.68
C THR A 258 8.44 24.12 -18.48
N GLU A 259 7.31 24.14 -19.20
CA GLU A 259 6.26 25.16 -19.03
C GLU A 259 5.67 25.15 -17.61
N PHE A 260 5.52 23.95 -17.02
CA PHE A 260 5.02 23.80 -15.66
C PHE A 260 5.97 24.40 -14.61
N VAL A 261 7.29 24.25 -14.79
CA VAL A 261 8.29 24.86 -13.89
C VAL A 261 8.25 26.38 -13.96
N GLU A 262 8.05 26.96 -15.15
CA GLU A 262 7.90 28.41 -15.31
C GLU A 262 6.66 28.95 -14.60
N LEU A 263 5.52 28.24 -14.70
CA LEU A 263 4.30 28.59 -13.98
C LEU A 263 4.44 28.49 -12.46
N GLN A 264 5.14 27.46 -11.95
CA GLN A 264 5.43 27.35 -10.52
C GLN A 264 6.30 28.50 -10.01
N HIS A 265 7.29 28.92 -10.80
CA HIS A 265 8.13 30.07 -10.44
C HIS A 265 7.33 31.37 -10.44
N ALA A 266 6.42 31.57 -11.40
CA ALA A 266 5.55 32.74 -11.44
C ALA A 266 4.61 32.78 -10.22
N LEU A 267 4.00 31.65 -9.87
CA LEU A 267 3.09 31.54 -8.72
C LEU A 267 3.82 31.79 -7.39
N LYS A 268 5.02 31.23 -7.23
CA LYS A 268 5.85 31.45 -6.04
C LYS A 268 6.14 32.93 -5.81
N LYS A 269 6.48 33.67 -6.87
CA LYS A 269 6.73 35.11 -6.81
C LYS A 269 5.50 35.91 -6.37
N VAL A 270 4.31 35.54 -6.85
CA VAL A 270 3.05 36.18 -6.43
C VAL A 270 2.76 35.93 -4.94
N VAL A 271 3.00 34.71 -4.46
CA VAL A 271 2.81 34.37 -3.03
C VAL A 271 3.78 35.16 -2.15
N GLU A 272 5.05 35.28 -2.55
CA GLU A 272 6.05 36.08 -1.82
C GLU A 272 5.65 37.57 -1.75
N ASP A 273 5.15 38.15 -2.84
CA ASP A 273 4.68 39.54 -2.88
C ASP A 273 3.44 39.76 -1.99
N VAL A 274 2.51 38.80 -1.94
CA VAL A 274 1.32 38.86 -1.07
C VAL A 274 1.71 38.73 0.40
N MET A 275 2.64 37.84 0.73
CA MET A 275 3.14 37.68 2.10
C MET A 275 3.83 38.95 2.61
N MET A 276 4.70 39.57 1.80
CA MET A 276 5.36 40.83 2.19
C MET A 276 4.35 41.98 2.41
N LYS A 277 3.29 42.06 1.59
CA LYS A 277 2.23 43.06 1.78
C LYS A 277 1.40 42.80 3.05
N ARG A 278 1.14 41.53 3.38
CA ARG A 278 0.43 41.15 4.61
C ARG A 278 1.23 41.49 5.87
N GLU A 279 2.54 41.23 5.87
CA GLU A 279 3.42 41.62 6.98
C GLU A 279 3.48 43.14 7.15
N ALA A 280 3.50 43.90 6.04
CA ALA A 280 3.46 45.36 6.10
C ALA A 280 2.14 45.88 6.71
N LEU A 281 1.00 45.29 6.36
CA LEU A 281 -0.30 45.65 6.94
C LEU A 281 -0.39 45.31 8.43
N GLN A 282 0.14 44.15 8.84
CA GLN A 282 0.14 43.74 10.25
C GLN A 282 0.96 44.69 11.13
N LYS A 283 2.12 45.17 10.62
CA LYS A 283 2.93 46.17 11.32
C LYS A 283 2.21 47.52 11.48
N ILE A 284 1.42 47.93 10.49
CA ILE A 284 0.62 49.16 10.57
C ILE A 284 -0.48 49.00 11.64
N GLU A 285 -1.16 47.85 11.68
CA GLU A 285 -2.20 47.57 12.68
C GLU A 285 -1.65 47.54 14.11
N GLU A 286 -0.45 46.98 14.31
CA GLU A 286 0.24 47.01 15.62
C GLU A 286 0.64 48.42 16.05
N GLN A 287 1.13 49.24 15.11
CA GLN A 287 1.44 50.65 15.39
C GLN A 287 0.19 51.44 15.80
N ASP A 288 -0.95 51.19 15.15
CA ASP A 288 -2.23 51.83 15.49
C ASP A 288 -2.77 51.37 16.85
N LYS A 289 -2.64 50.08 17.18
CA LYS A 289 -3.00 49.57 18.52
C LYS A 289 -2.16 50.22 19.61
N GLN A 290 -0.86 50.37 19.38
CA GLN A 290 0.06 50.99 20.33
C GLN A 290 -0.25 52.49 20.51
N ALA A 291 -0.45 53.23 19.41
CA ALA A 291 -0.85 54.64 19.48
C ALA A 291 -2.19 54.84 20.20
N GLY A 292 -3.17 53.96 19.96
CA GLY A 292 -4.46 53.98 20.66
C GLY A 292 -4.37 53.64 22.15
N GLN A 293 -3.41 52.81 22.57
CA GLN A 293 -3.14 52.54 23.99
C GLN A 293 -2.47 53.74 24.68
N GLU A 294 -1.52 54.40 24.01
CA GLU A 294 -0.86 55.60 24.55
C GLU A 294 -1.85 56.74 24.77
N LEU A 295 -2.74 57.00 23.80
CA LEU A 295 -3.81 58.01 23.93
C LEU A 295 -4.76 57.70 25.08
N ARG A 296 -5.18 56.43 25.26
CA ARG A 296 -6.03 56.02 26.39
C ARG A 296 -5.37 56.27 27.73
N MET A 297 -4.07 55.98 27.84
CA MET A 297 -3.31 56.23 29.07
C MET A 297 -3.16 57.73 29.37
N GLU A 298 -3.05 58.57 28.34
CA GLU A 298 -3.02 60.02 28.51
C GLU A 298 -4.37 60.59 28.99
N VAL A 299 -5.48 60.12 28.42
CA VAL A 299 -6.84 60.51 28.84
C VAL A 299 -7.09 60.14 30.31
N ILE A 300 -6.67 58.95 30.74
CA ILE A 300 -6.79 58.51 32.15
C ILE A 300 -6.01 59.46 33.08
N LYS A 301 -4.75 59.80 32.73
CA LYS A 301 -3.92 60.72 33.53
C LYS A 301 -4.51 62.13 33.60
N ILE A 302 -5.15 62.59 32.54
CA ILE A 302 -5.86 63.89 32.53
C ILE A 302 -7.08 63.82 33.45
N GLY A 303 -7.86 62.73 33.40
CA GLY A 303 -8.99 62.50 34.30
C GLY A 303 -8.58 62.47 35.79
N GLU A 304 -7.49 61.79 36.13
CA GLU A 304 -6.94 61.77 37.50
C GLU A 304 -6.46 63.15 37.98
N ARG A 305 -5.90 63.96 37.07
CA ARG A 305 -5.51 65.34 37.37
C ARG A 305 -6.72 66.23 37.63
N ILE A 306 -7.77 66.12 36.83
CA ILE A 306 -9.01 66.88 37.02
C ILE A 306 -9.65 66.53 38.36
N ASN A 307 -9.75 65.23 38.68
CA ASN A 307 -10.37 64.75 39.91
C ASN A 307 -9.60 65.19 41.18
N ASN A 308 -8.26 65.21 41.12
CA ASN A 308 -7.43 65.72 42.22
C ASN A 308 -7.58 67.24 42.42
N ILE A 309 -7.86 67.98 41.35
CA ILE A 309 -8.03 69.44 41.42
C ILE A 309 -9.42 69.80 41.99
N GLU A 310 -10.47 69.02 41.68
CA GLU A 310 -11.82 69.25 42.22
C GLU A 310 -11.93 69.07 43.74
N VAL A 311 -11.09 68.21 44.35
CA VAL A 311 -11.12 67.92 45.79
C VAL A 311 -10.45 69.03 46.63
N GLN A 312 -9.71 69.96 46.02
CA GLN A 312 -8.85 70.90 46.75
C GLN A 312 -9.29 72.38 46.73
N LEU A 313 -10.49 72.74 46.24
CA LEU A 313 -10.79 74.15 45.94
C LEU A 313 -12.04 74.75 46.58
N ASP A 314 -11.79 75.86 47.27
CA ASP A 314 -12.71 76.87 47.79
C ASP A 314 -13.26 77.76 46.64
N ASP A 315 -14.34 78.52 46.89
CA ASP A 315 -15.09 79.27 45.87
C ASP A 315 -14.27 80.29 45.04
N ALA A 316 -13.12 80.75 45.53
CA ALA A 316 -12.21 81.63 44.77
C ALA A 316 -11.36 80.88 43.72
N GLY A 317 -11.15 79.57 43.87
CA GLY A 317 -10.39 78.74 42.93
C GLY A 317 -11.18 78.31 41.68
N ARG A 318 -12.51 78.41 41.72
CA ARG A 318 -13.39 77.96 40.62
C ARG A 318 -13.26 78.82 39.35
N GLU A 319 -12.93 80.11 39.47
CA GLU A 319 -12.78 81.00 38.30
C GLU A 319 -11.41 80.84 37.61
N GLU A 320 -10.34 80.54 38.35
CA GLU A 320 -9.04 80.20 37.73
C GLU A 320 -9.09 78.84 37.03
N LEU A 321 -9.91 77.89 37.54
CA LEU A 321 -10.13 76.62 36.86
C LEU A 321 -10.89 76.75 35.55
N LYS A 322 -11.88 77.64 35.46
CA LYS A 322 -12.62 77.84 34.20
C LYS A 322 -11.68 78.22 33.06
N HIS A 323 -10.67 79.04 33.32
CA HIS A 323 -9.66 79.38 32.32
C HIS A 323 -8.76 78.18 31.96
N LYS A 324 -8.28 77.40 32.94
CA LYS A 324 -7.46 76.20 32.67
C LYS A 324 -8.24 75.07 31.98
N VAL A 325 -9.51 74.89 32.33
CA VAL A 325 -10.42 73.93 31.65
C VAL A 325 -10.66 74.38 30.22
N SER A 326 -10.88 75.68 29.97
CA SER A 326 -11.03 76.19 28.60
C SER A 326 -9.77 76.01 27.76
N ASP A 327 -8.57 76.15 28.34
CA ASP A 327 -7.30 75.91 27.62
C ASP A 327 -7.08 74.41 27.35
N LEU A 328 -7.47 73.53 28.28
CA LEU A 328 -7.41 72.07 28.08
C LEU A 328 -8.44 71.61 27.04
N GLU A 329 -9.64 72.18 27.02
CA GLU A 329 -10.66 71.93 25.98
C GLU A 329 -10.15 72.34 24.59
N LEU A 330 -9.35 73.41 24.50
CA LEU A 330 -8.72 73.83 23.25
C LEU A 330 -7.66 72.82 22.79
N GLN A 331 -6.83 72.31 23.71
CA GLN A 331 -5.81 71.30 23.42
C GLN A 331 -6.44 69.96 23.01
N VAL A 332 -7.55 69.56 23.63
CA VAL A 332 -8.31 68.36 23.23
C VAL A 332 -8.87 68.53 21.81
N LYS A 333 -9.43 69.70 21.47
CA LYS A 333 -9.92 69.97 20.11
C LYS A 333 -8.81 69.98 19.05
N GLU A 334 -7.61 70.46 19.39
CA GLU A 334 -6.45 70.37 18.49
C GLU A 334 -5.98 68.93 18.29
N ALA A 335 -5.94 68.12 19.36
CA ALA A 335 -5.60 66.69 19.27
C ALA A 335 -6.63 65.89 18.47
N GLU A 336 -7.93 66.16 18.66
CA GLU A 336 -9.02 65.58 17.86
C GLU A 336 -8.90 65.96 16.38
N SER A 337 -8.53 67.21 16.07
CA SER A 337 -8.27 67.66 14.69
C SER A 337 -7.09 66.92 14.04
N GLU A 338 -6.01 66.68 14.78
CA GLU A 338 -4.88 65.89 14.27
C GLU A 338 -5.22 64.41 14.10
N GLN A 339 -5.99 63.83 15.02
CA GLN A 339 -6.47 62.46 14.90
C GLN A 339 -7.38 62.28 13.68
N GLN A 340 -8.26 63.26 13.41
CA GLN A 340 -9.10 63.26 12.22
C GLN A 340 -8.25 63.32 10.93
N LYS A 341 -7.21 64.16 10.88
CA LYS A 341 -6.29 64.21 9.72
C LYS A 341 -5.56 62.90 9.50
N ARG A 342 -5.15 62.20 10.57
CA ARG A 342 -4.52 60.86 10.47
C ARG A 342 -5.52 59.82 9.97
N SER A 343 -6.76 59.84 10.46
CA SER A 343 -7.85 58.97 10.01
C SER A 343 -8.16 59.19 8.52
N ASP A 344 -8.26 60.44 8.07
CA ASP A 344 -8.52 60.77 6.66
C ASP A 344 -7.37 60.31 5.74
N GLN A 345 -6.13 60.39 6.21
CA GLN A 345 -4.95 59.91 5.47
C GLN A 345 -4.90 58.37 5.43
N GLN A 346 -5.31 57.69 6.50
CA GLN A 346 -5.45 56.23 6.51
C GLN A 346 -6.57 55.77 5.56
N GLN A 347 -7.69 56.47 5.54
CA GLN A 347 -8.79 56.17 4.61
C GLN A 347 -8.33 56.31 3.15
N LYS A 348 -7.56 57.35 2.81
CA LYS A 348 -6.95 57.48 1.47
C LYS A 348 -6.02 56.32 1.11
N ASN A 349 -5.26 55.80 2.07
CA ASN A 349 -4.39 54.64 1.84
C ASN A 349 -5.20 53.35 1.64
N ILE A 350 -6.28 53.17 2.40
CA ILE A 350 -7.22 52.06 2.26
C ILE A 350 -7.88 52.11 0.88
N ASP A 351 -8.35 53.27 0.43
CA ASP A 351 -8.99 53.43 -0.88
C ASP A 351 -8.00 53.15 -2.03
N LYS A 352 -6.72 53.54 -1.87
CA LYS A 352 -5.67 53.21 -2.83
C LYS A 352 -5.36 51.70 -2.88
N LEU A 353 -5.41 51.01 -1.75
CA LEU A 353 -5.25 49.55 -1.67
C LEU A 353 -6.44 48.82 -2.29
N LYS A 354 -7.68 49.30 -2.04
CA LYS A 354 -8.90 48.76 -2.67
C LYS A 354 -8.82 48.87 -4.19
N LYS A 355 -8.42 50.02 -4.72
CA LYS A 355 -8.25 50.21 -6.16
C LYS A 355 -7.21 49.25 -6.77
N MET A 356 -6.07 49.04 -6.11
CA MET A 356 -5.08 48.06 -6.58
C MET A 356 -5.60 46.60 -6.51
N HIS A 357 -6.49 46.30 -5.56
CA HIS A 357 -7.12 44.99 -5.46
C HIS A 357 -8.15 44.77 -6.58
N GLU A 358 -8.95 45.77 -6.89
CA GLU A 358 -9.90 45.77 -8.02
C GLU A 358 -9.17 45.60 -9.36
N ASP A 359 -8.07 46.34 -9.58
CA ASP A 359 -7.23 46.20 -10.78
C ASP A 359 -6.61 44.78 -10.88
N PHE A 360 -6.23 44.18 -9.74
CA PHE A 360 -5.70 42.83 -9.68
C PHE A 360 -6.77 41.76 -9.98
N GLN A 361 -7.97 41.91 -9.40
CA GLN A 361 -9.11 41.03 -9.68
C GLN A 361 -9.49 41.08 -11.16
N SER A 362 -9.56 42.28 -11.75
CA SER A 362 -9.86 42.47 -13.18
C SER A 362 -8.83 41.76 -14.07
N ASN A 363 -7.54 41.82 -13.74
CA ASN A 363 -6.50 41.12 -14.48
C ASN A 363 -6.55 39.59 -14.30
N MET A 364 -6.87 39.12 -13.09
CA MET A 364 -7.03 37.68 -12.81
C MET A 364 -8.25 37.09 -13.55
N GLU A 365 -9.37 37.81 -13.57
CA GLU A 365 -10.56 37.43 -14.35
C GLU A 365 -10.27 37.37 -15.86
N ALA A 366 -9.47 38.31 -16.38
CA ALA A 366 -9.02 38.26 -17.77
C ALA A 366 -8.15 37.02 -18.08
N GLN A 367 -7.27 36.63 -17.16
CA GLN A 367 -6.45 35.42 -17.32
C GLN A 367 -7.28 34.12 -17.20
N LEU A 368 -8.21 34.07 -16.25
CA LEU A 368 -9.13 32.93 -16.11
C LEU A 368 -10.04 32.78 -17.33
N SER A 369 -10.49 33.89 -17.92
CA SER A 369 -11.25 33.86 -19.17
C SER A 369 -10.42 33.33 -20.35
N LYS A 370 -9.11 33.59 -20.37
CA LYS A 370 -8.20 33.05 -21.39
C LYS A 370 -8.01 31.54 -21.22
N ILE A 371 -7.74 31.08 -19.99
CA ILE A 371 -7.59 29.66 -19.66
C ILE A 371 -8.87 28.88 -20.01
N ALA A 372 -10.04 29.41 -19.67
CA ALA A 372 -11.33 28.79 -20.01
C ALA A 372 -11.55 28.65 -21.52
N SER A 373 -11.02 29.58 -22.33
CA SER A 373 -11.09 29.49 -23.80
C SER A 373 -10.15 28.42 -24.38
N GLU A 374 -8.99 28.22 -23.76
CA GLU A 374 -8.01 27.19 -24.13
C GLU A 374 -8.48 25.78 -23.69
N GLU A 375 -9.09 25.67 -22.52
CA GLU A 375 -9.72 24.44 -22.02
C GLU A 375 -10.86 23.98 -22.93
N LYS A 376 -11.69 24.91 -23.41
CA LYS A 376 -12.75 24.61 -24.37
C LYS A 376 -12.22 24.15 -25.73
N ALA A 377 -11.06 24.64 -26.16
CA ALA A 377 -10.40 24.17 -27.37
C ALA A 377 -9.83 22.75 -27.18
N ALA A 378 -9.27 22.44 -26.01
CA ALA A 378 -8.81 21.09 -25.67
C ALA A 378 -9.98 20.09 -25.57
N GLU A 379 -11.13 20.50 -25.04
CA GLU A 379 -12.33 19.66 -24.96
C GLU A 379 -12.88 19.28 -26.34
N ILE A 380 -12.78 20.19 -27.33
CA ILE A 380 -13.13 19.90 -28.72
C ILE A 380 -12.18 18.83 -29.31
N ASN A 381 -10.87 18.96 -29.08
CA ASN A 381 -9.89 17.98 -29.56
C ASN A 381 -10.06 16.60 -28.90
N LEU A 382 -10.46 16.54 -27.62
CA LEU A 382 -10.75 15.28 -26.94
C LEU A 382 -11.97 14.58 -27.54
N ARG A 383 -13.04 15.31 -27.92
CA ARG A 383 -14.19 14.71 -28.63
C ARG A 383 -13.82 14.14 -30.00
N ASP A 384 -12.90 14.78 -30.71
CA ASP A 384 -12.41 14.26 -32.00
C ASP A 384 -11.60 12.96 -31.81
N ILE A 385 -10.85 12.85 -30.70
CA ILE A 385 -10.15 11.60 -30.33
C ILE A 385 -11.15 10.50 -29.93
N GLU A 386 -12.16 10.85 -29.12
CA GLU A 386 -13.21 9.91 -28.69
C GLU A 386 -13.98 9.33 -29.89
N THR A 387 -14.28 10.16 -30.89
CA THR A 387 -14.98 9.70 -32.12
C THR A 387 -14.11 8.78 -32.98
N GLU A 388 -12.79 8.99 -33.07
CA GLU A 388 -11.89 8.04 -33.74
C GLU A 388 -11.70 6.75 -32.92
N MET A 389 -11.68 6.82 -31.58
CA MET A 389 -11.67 5.62 -30.73
C MET A 389 -12.95 4.78 -30.90
N GLU A 390 -14.11 5.42 -31.03
CA GLU A 390 -15.38 4.73 -31.27
C GLU A 390 -15.41 4.03 -32.64
N LYS A 391 -14.73 4.60 -33.64
CA LYS A 391 -14.56 4.00 -34.97
C LYS A 391 -13.64 2.77 -34.92
N VAL A 392 -12.54 2.84 -34.18
CA VAL A 392 -11.64 1.69 -33.92
C VAL A 392 -12.36 0.59 -33.15
N ALA A 393 -13.23 0.94 -32.18
CA ALA A 393 -14.04 -0.03 -31.45
C ALA A 393 -15.01 -0.78 -32.38
N LYS A 394 -15.67 -0.08 -33.31
CA LYS A 394 -16.53 -0.71 -34.33
C LYS A 394 -15.76 -1.66 -35.25
N GLU A 395 -14.55 -1.29 -35.67
CA GLU A 395 -13.68 -2.18 -36.46
C GLU A 395 -13.24 -3.43 -35.66
N LEU A 396 -12.99 -3.27 -34.36
CA LEU A 396 -12.65 -4.37 -33.46
C LEU A 396 -13.83 -5.34 -33.29
N ASP A 397 -15.05 -4.85 -33.13
CA ASP A 397 -16.26 -5.66 -33.05
C ASP A 397 -16.50 -6.45 -34.35
N GLU A 398 -16.26 -5.83 -35.52
CA GLU A 398 -16.32 -6.53 -36.81
C GLU A 398 -15.28 -7.65 -36.93
N LEU A 399 -14.07 -7.45 -36.41
CA LEU A 399 -13.02 -8.47 -36.37
C LEU A 399 -13.37 -9.61 -35.41
N GLN A 400 -13.93 -9.30 -34.24
CA GLN A 400 -14.41 -10.31 -33.29
C GLN A 400 -15.56 -11.14 -33.90
N LEU A 401 -16.47 -10.51 -34.64
CA LEU A 401 -17.53 -11.21 -35.35
C LEU A 401 -16.99 -12.13 -36.46
N LYS A 402 -15.96 -11.70 -37.19
CA LYS A 402 -15.25 -12.55 -38.17
C LYS A 402 -14.56 -13.74 -37.49
N HIS A 403 -13.95 -13.52 -36.32
CA HIS A 403 -13.31 -14.57 -35.53
C HIS A 403 -14.35 -15.58 -35.00
N ALA A 404 -15.49 -15.12 -34.50
CA ALA A 404 -16.59 -15.99 -34.07
C ALA A 404 -17.12 -16.87 -35.22
N ARG A 405 -17.23 -16.32 -36.43
CA ARG A 405 -17.60 -17.09 -37.63
C ARG A 405 -16.54 -18.14 -38.02
N ALA A 406 -15.26 -17.83 -37.84
CA ALA A 406 -14.17 -18.79 -38.07
C ALA A 406 -14.17 -19.92 -37.02
N ASN A 407 -14.44 -19.60 -35.76
CA ASN A 407 -14.58 -20.59 -34.69
C ASN A 407 -15.77 -21.52 -34.91
N ASN A 408 -16.92 -21.00 -35.37
CA ASN A 408 -18.07 -21.84 -35.71
C ASN A 408 -17.76 -22.81 -36.85
N ARG A 409 -17.05 -22.36 -37.91
CA ARG A 409 -16.57 -23.25 -38.98
C ARG A 409 -15.62 -24.33 -38.47
N THR A 410 -14.79 -23.99 -37.49
CA THR A 410 -13.87 -24.94 -36.87
C THR A 410 -14.63 -25.96 -36.02
N SER A 411 -15.66 -25.54 -35.29
CA SER A 411 -16.55 -26.43 -34.56
C SER A 411 -17.33 -27.36 -35.48
N ASP A 412 -17.77 -26.89 -36.65
CA ASP A 412 -18.46 -27.72 -37.65
C ASP A 412 -17.50 -28.76 -38.26
N LEU A 413 -16.24 -28.40 -38.49
CA LEU A 413 -15.18 -29.32 -38.91
C LEU A 413 -14.88 -30.38 -37.84
N VAL A 414 -14.82 -29.99 -36.56
CA VAL A 414 -14.61 -30.91 -35.45
C VAL A 414 -15.77 -31.92 -35.35
N ARG A 415 -17.03 -31.47 -35.46
CA ARG A 415 -18.18 -32.38 -35.54
C ARG A 415 -18.11 -33.32 -36.73
N SER A 416 -17.69 -32.82 -37.90
CA SER A 416 -17.53 -33.67 -39.08
C SER A 416 -16.42 -34.73 -38.90
N ILE A 417 -15.36 -34.43 -38.14
CA ILE A 417 -14.31 -35.38 -37.78
C ILE A 417 -14.82 -36.40 -36.75
N GLU A 418 -15.64 -35.98 -35.78
CA GLU A 418 -16.28 -36.85 -34.80
C GLU A 418 -17.26 -37.83 -35.49
N ASP A 419 -18.10 -37.35 -36.41
CA ASP A 419 -18.99 -38.21 -37.21
C ASP A 419 -18.22 -39.25 -38.05
N LEU A 420 -17.03 -38.89 -38.56
CA LEU A 420 -16.16 -39.82 -39.28
C LEU A 420 -15.51 -40.84 -38.35
N ARG A 421 -15.18 -40.45 -37.11
CA ARG A 421 -14.65 -41.34 -36.08
C ARG A 421 -15.69 -42.36 -35.64
N ASP A 422 -16.92 -41.93 -35.42
CA ASP A 422 -18.02 -42.82 -35.02
C ASP A 422 -18.32 -43.85 -36.11
N LYS A 423 -18.29 -43.44 -37.39
CA LYS A 423 -18.40 -44.38 -38.53
C LYS A 423 -17.25 -45.38 -38.60
N LEU A 424 -16.03 -44.95 -38.24
CA LEU A 424 -14.86 -45.83 -38.19
C LEU A 424 -14.97 -46.84 -37.05
N GLU A 425 -15.47 -46.41 -35.88
CA GLU A 425 -15.72 -47.31 -34.75
C GLU A 425 -16.87 -48.30 -35.04
N GLU A 426 -17.89 -47.89 -35.80
CA GLU A 426 -18.95 -48.78 -36.26
C GLU A 426 -18.42 -49.85 -37.23
N GLN A 427 -17.56 -49.46 -38.18
CA GLN A 427 -16.86 -50.43 -39.05
C GLN A 427 -15.98 -51.40 -38.26
N GLN A 428 -15.26 -50.94 -37.24
CA GLN A 428 -14.45 -51.81 -36.38
C GLN A 428 -15.29 -52.78 -35.55
N LYS A 429 -16.50 -52.38 -35.13
CA LYS A 429 -17.46 -53.27 -34.45
C LYS A 429 -18.04 -54.31 -35.40
N GLU A 430 -18.33 -53.96 -36.64
CA GLU A 430 -18.75 -54.92 -37.67
C GLU A 430 -17.65 -55.95 -37.96
N GLU A 431 -16.39 -55.52 -38.03
CA GLU A 431 -15.23 -56.38 -38.24
C GLU A 431 -15.01 -57.34 -37.05
N ALA A 432 -15.19 -56.85 -35.81
CA ALA A 432 -15.13 -57.68 -34.60
C ALA A 432 -16.28 -58.71 -34.52
N ASN A 433 -17.49 -58.35 -34.95
CA ASN A 433 -18.63 -59.27 -35.02
C ASN A 433 -18.43 -60.36 -36.09
N LEU A 434 -17.78 -60.03 -37.20
CA LEU A 434 -17.40 -61.00 -38.22
C LEU A 434 -16.39 -62.02 -37.67
N ASP A 435 -15.45 -61.56 -36.84
CA ASP A 435 -14.42 -62.39 -36.22
C ASP A 435 -14.98 -63.32 -35.11
N GLN A 436 -16.05 -62.89 -34.44
CA GLN A 436 -16.77 -63.70 -33.46
C GLN A 436 -17.68 -64.76 -34.12
N SER A 437 -18.26 -64.45 -35.29
CA SER A 437 -19.01 -65.39 -36.14
C SER A 437 -18.12 -66.48 -36.75
N MET A 438 -16.86 -66.14 -37.06
CA MET A 438 -15.86 -67.12 -37.54
C MET A 438 -15.41 -68.08 -36.44
N LYS A 439 -15.41 -67.66 -35.16
CA LYS A 439 -15.08 -68.51 -34.01
C LYS A 439 -16.18 -69.50 -33.66
N SER A 440 -17.46 -69.13 -33.77
CA SER A 440 -18.57 -70.06 -33.52
C SER A 440 -18.65 -71.17 -34.58
N ARG A 441 -18.47 -70.84 -35.86
CA ARG A 441 -18.39 -71.81 -36.97
C ARG A 441 -17.21 -72.79 -36.84
N LYS A 442 -16.11 -72.36 -36.23
CA LYS A 442 -14.93 -73.21 -35.99
C LYS A 442 -15.17 -74.26 -34.89
N SER A 443 -15.99 -73.95 -33.89
CA SER A 443 -16.33 -74.91 -32.82
C SER A 443 -17.34 -75.98 -33.26
N GLU A 444 -18.18 -75.66 -34.24
CA GLU A 444 -19.19 -76.57 -34.80
C GLU A 444 -18.54 -77.57 -35.78
N ALA A 445 -17.59 -77.10 -36.61
CA ALA A 445 -16.77 -77.97 -37.46
C ALA A 445 -15.87 -78.95 -36.68
N GLN A 446 -15.51 -78.62 -35.44
CA GLN A 446 -14.62 -79.45 -34.63
C GLN A 446 -15.35 -80.64 -33.97
N LYS A 447 -16.68 -80.56 -33.86
CA LYS A 447 -17.56 -81.63 -33.35
C LYS A 447 -17.89 -82.68 -34.41
N ASP A 448 -17.93 -82.28 -35.68
CA ASP A 448 -18.13 -83.19 -36.82
C ASP A 448 -16.85 -83.99 -37.18
N ILE A 449 -15.67 -83.48 -36.81
CA ILE A 449 -14.36 -84.12 -37.04
C ILE A 449 -14.12 -85.31 -36.08
N GLU A 450 -14.68 -85.28 -34.87
CA GLU A 450 -14.56 -86.38 -33.90
C GLU A 450 -15.43 -87.60 -34.27
N ASP A 451 -16.56 -87.40 -34.95
CA ASP A 451 -17.40 -88.49 -35.46
C ASP A 451 -16.88 -89.11 -36.77
N LEU A 452 -16.14 -88.36 -37.59
CA LEU A 452 -15.43 -88.88 -38.76
C LEU A 452 -14.18 -89.70 -38.41
N SER A 453 -13.57 -89.44 -37.25
CA SER A 453 -12.40 -90.17 -36.74
C SER A 453 -12.70 -91.65 -36.41
N ARG A 454 -13.98 -92.03 -36.26
CA ARG A 454 -14.41 -93.43 -36.09
C ARG A 454 -14.58 -94.20 -37.41
N ARG A 455 -14.64 -93.52 -38.56
CA ARG A 455 -14.78 -94.13 -39.90
C ARG A 455 -13.48 -94.20 -40.68
N LEU A 456 -12.44 -93.47 -40.28
CA LEU A 456 -11.13 -93.45 -40.94
C LEU A 456 -10.19 -94.57 -40.44
N LYS A 457 -10.72 -95.80 -40.32
CA LYS A 457 -9.95 -97.03 -40.09
C LYS A 457 -9.82 -97.85 -41.38
N SER A 458 -10.05 -97.23 -42.54
CA SER A 458 -10.28 -97.92 -43.81
C SER A 458 -9.62 -97.28 -45.04
N SER A 459 -8.67 -96.35 -44.92
CA SER A 459 -8.04 -95.78 -46.12
C SER A 459 -6.61 -95.30 -45.85
N GLU A 460 -5.71 -96.27 -45.67
CA GLU A 460 -4.26 -96.10 -45.53
C GLU A 460 -3.56 -95.79 -46.86
N GLU A 461 -4.11 -94.88 -47.69
CA GLU A 461 -3.47 -94.46 -48.94
C GLU A 461 -2.95 -93.00 -48.90
N GLU A 462 -3.17 -92.26 -47.81
CA GLU A 462 -2.61 -90.92 -47.57
C GLU A 462 -1.23 -90.90 -46.86
N LEU A 463 -0.53 -92.04 -46.77
CA LEU A 463 0.74 -92.14 -46.03
C LEU A 463 2.01 -91.71 -46.83
N ALA A 464 1.85 -91.18 -48.05
CA ALA A 464 2.98 -90.81 -48.92
C ALA A 464 3.20 -89.30 -49.13
N LEU A 465 2.20 -88.43 -48.89
CA LEU A 465 2.33 -86.98 -49.10
C LEU A 465 2.63 -86.17 -47.83
N LEU A 466 2.38 -86.74 -46.63
CA LEU A 466 2.65 -86.07 -45.35
C LEU A 466 4.13 -86.03 -44.92
N LYS A 467 5.00 -86.86 -45.52
CA LYS A 467 6.44 -86.86 -45.21
C LYS A 467 7.22 -85.68 -45.79
N LEU A 468 6.63 -84.91 -46.71
CA LEU A 468 7.29 -83.75 -47.34
C LEU A 468 6.97 -82.42 -46.61
N GLU A 469 5.81 -82.31 -45.96
CA GLU A 469 5.41 -81.13 -45.17
C GLU A 469 6.13 -81.07 -43.82
N GLU A 470 6.44 -82.24 -43.23
CA GLU A 470 7.11 -82.36 -41.93
C GLU A 470 8.57 -81.88 -41.99
N GLN A 471 9.26 -82.06 -43.12
CA GLN A 471 10.62 -81.55 -43.33
C GLN A 471 10.68 -80.01 -43.45
N LYS A 472 9.62 -79.36 -43.97
CA LYS A 472 9.54 -77.88 -44.04
C LYS A 472 9.29 -77.25 -42.67
N ASN A 473 8.54 -77.92 -41.80
CA ASN A 473 8.26 -77.41 -40.45
C ASN A 473 9.46 -77.54 -39.50
N VAL A 474 10.30 -78.56 -39.68
CA VAL A 474 11.57 -78.70 -38.93
C VAL A 474 12.60 -77.62 -39.31
N ALA A 475 12.64 -77.20 -40.58
CA ALA A 475 13.51 -76.12 -41.04
C ALA A 475 13.09 -74.74 -40.48
N LYS A 476 11.78 -74.43 -40.47
CA LYS A 476 11.24 -73.20 -39.87
C LYS A 476 11.46 -73.14 -38.36
N LYS A 477 11.33 -74.27 -37.67
CA LYS A 477 11.62 -74.36 -36.22
C LYS A 477 13.08 -74.06 -35.91
N ARG A 478 14.03 -74.61 -36.67
CA ARG A 478 15.47 -74.31 -36.51
C ARG A 478 15.82 -72.84 -36.78
N GLN A 479 15.15 -72.21 -37.75
CA GLN A 479 15.34 -70.77 -38.02
C GLN A 479 14.79 -69.89 -36.89
N SER A 480 13.65 -70.26 -36.30
CA SER A 480 13.09 -69.57 -35.13
C SER A 480 13.94 -69.76 -33.86
N GLU A 481 14.54 -70.94 -33.67
CA GLU A 481 15.44 -71.20 -32.54
C GLU A 481 16.77 -70.45 -32.67
N GLN A 482 17.31 -70.30 -33.90
CA GLN A 482 18.51 -69.48 -34.14
C GLN A 482 18.26 -67.97 -33.93
N THR A 483 17.08 -67.46 -34.32
CA THR A 483 16.71 -66.06 -34.06
C THR A 483 16.48 -65.82 -32.57
N LEU A 484 15.91 -66.78 -31.85
CA LEU A 484 15.74 -66.70 -30.39
C LEU A 484 17.08 -66.75 -29.65
N LEU A 485 18.05 -67.54 -30.12
CA LEU A 485 19.42 -67.54 -29.59
C LEU A 485 20.15 -66.22 -29.87
N HIS A 486 19.96 -65.63 -31.05
CA HIS A 486 20.53 -64.33 -31.40
C HIS A 486 19.96 -63.20 -30.52
N LEU A 487 18.64 -63.16 -30.35
CA LEU A 487 17.95 -62.22 -29.45
C LEU A 487 18.39 -62.41 -27.99
N LYS A 488 18.54 -63.65 -27.52
CA LYS A 488 19.05 -63.93 -26.17
C LYS A 488 20.49 -63.43 -25.99
N GLY A 489 21.32 -63.53 -27.02
CA GLY A 489 22.66 -62.93 -27.05
C GLY A 489 22.65 -61.40 -27.01
N GLN A 490 21.74 -60.75 -27.75
CA GLN A 490 21.56 -59.30 -27.71
C GLN A 490 21.06 -58.81 -26.35
N ILE A 491 20.09 -59.50 -25.75
CA ILE A 491 19.58 -59.20 -24.41
C ILE A 491 20.68 -59.37 -23.36
N LEU A 492 21.50 -60.43 -23.44
CA LEU A 492 22.67 -60.60 -22.56
C LEU A 492 23.73 -59.51 -22.77
N GLY A 493 23.92 -59.04 -24.01
CA GLY A 493 24.80 -57.91 -24.32
C GLY A 493 24.31 -56.60 -23.70
N ILE A 494 23.01 -56.31 -23.82
CA ILE A 494 22.35 -55.15 -23.23
C ILE A 494 22.40 -55.24 -21.69
N THR A 495 22.15 -56.42 -21.12
CA THR A 495 22.22 -56.64 -19.67
C THR A 495 23.64 -56.40 -19.13
N ARG A 496 24.67 -56.92 -19.81
CA ARG A 496 26.08 -56.65 -19.45
C ARG A 496 26.50 -55.19 -19.68
N TYR A 497 25.84 -54.47 -20.59
CA TYR A 497 26.05 -53.04 -20.79
C TYR A 497 25.44 -52.24 -19.63
N PHE A 498 24.22 -52.59 -19.19
CA PHE A 498 23.59 -52.00 -18.01
C PHE A 498 24.38 -52.31 -16.74
N GLU A 499 24.83 -53.55 -16.51
CA GLU A 499 25.71 -53.89 -15.38
C GLU A 499 27.00 -53.07 -15.38
N ARG A 500 27.64 -52.88 -16.55
CA ARG A 500 28.83 -52.01 -16.65
C ARG A 500 28.52 -50.54 -16.36
N THR A 501 27.33 -50.07 -16.74
CA THR A 501 26.92 -48.68 -16.51
C THR A 501 26.55 -48.46 -15.05
N VAL A 502 25.89 -49.43 -14.41
CA VAL A 502 25.58 -49.42 -12.97
C VAL A 502 26.87 -49.51 -12.14
N ASN A 503 27.82 -50.37 -12.51
CA ASN A 503 29.11 -50.44 -11.82
C ASN A 503 29.93 -49.15 -11.99
N LYS A 504 29.88 -48.52 -13.17
CA LYS A 504 30.48 -47.18 -13.37
C LYS A 504 29.78 -46.11 -12.53
N SER A 505 28.45 -46.16 -12.41
CA SER A 505 27.68 -45.26 -11.55
C SER A 505 28.07 -45.42 -10.09
N GLN A 506 28.19 -46.67 -9.59
CA GLN A 506 28.63 -46.94 -8.22
C GLN A 506 30.08 -46.49 -7.98
N THR A 507 30.96 -46.65 -8.98
CA THR A 507 32.34 -46.16 -8.88
C THR A 507 32.38 -44.63 -8.81
N LEU A 508 31.59 -43.95 -9.65
CA LEU A 508 31.44 -42.50 -9.61
C LEU A 508 30.81 -42.03 -8.30
N GLU A 509 29.86 -42.77 -7.75
CA GLU A 509 29.24 -42.46 -6.46
C GLU A 509 30.24 -42.58 -5.30
N THR A 510 31.09 -43.61 -5.29
CA THR A 510 32.19 -43.71 -4.33
C THR A 510 33.23 -42.59 -4.50
N GLU A 511 33.46 -42.13 -5.73
CA GLU A 511 34.39 -41.04 -6.02
C GLU A 511 33.81 -39.67 -5.63
N VAL A 512 32.51 -39.46 -5.81
CA VAL A 512 31.77 -38.29 -5.30
C VAL A 512 31.78 -38.28 -3.78
N GLN A 513 31.56 -39.41 -3.11
CA GLN A 513 31.64 -39.50 -1.64
C GLN A 513 33.06 -39.20 -1.13
N ARG A 514 34.09 -39.69 -1.83
CA ARG A 514 35.48 -39.35 -1.52
C ARG A 514 35.76 -37.86 -1.72
N LEU A 515 35.32 -37.28 -2.83
CA LEU A 515 35.47 -35.84 -3.10
C LEU A 515 34.72 -34.99 -2.07
N GLN A 516 33.56 -35.44 -1.60
CA GLN A 516 32.83 -34.78 -0.51
C GLN A 516 33.61 -34.83 0.81
N GLN A 517 34.25 -35.96 1.15
CA GLN A 517 35.15 -36.04 2.31
C GLN A 517 36.39 -35.15 2.16
N ASP A 518 36.97 -35.07 0.95
CA ASP A 518 38.09 -34.19 0.65
C ASP A 518 37.68 -32.70 0.74
N ILE A 519 36.47 -32.35 0.28
CA ILE A 519 35.90 -31.00 0.43
C ILE A 519 35.73 -30.66 1.90
N VAL A 520 35.14 -31.54 2.71
CA VAL A 520 35.00 -31.30 4.16
C VAL A 520 36.38 -31.16 4.83
N SER A 521 37.37 -31.97 4.43
CA SER A 521 38.74 -31.80 4.91
C SER A 521 39.37 -30.47 4.49
N LEU A 522 39.11 -30.01 3.28
CA LEU A 522 39.60 -28.73 2.76
C LEU A 522 38.88 -27.54 3.40
N GLU A 523 37.59 -27.66 3.70
CA GLU A 523 36.83 -26.68 4.45
C GLU A 523 37.32 -26.58 5.90
N CYS A 524 37.62 -27.70 6.55
CA CYS A 524 38.28 -27.69 7.86
C CYS A 524 39.65 -27.00 7.81
N LYS A 525 40.48 -27.32 6.81
CA LYS A 525 41.78 -26.63 6.61
C LYS A 525 41.61 -25.15 6.28
N ALA A 526 40.63 -24.78 5.48
CA ALA A 526 40.33 -23.40 5.13
C ALA A 526 39.82 -22.62 6.36
N ARG A 527 39.04 -23.27 7.23
CA ARG A 527 38.58 -22.71 8.50
C ARG A 527 39.72 -22.54 9.50
N ASP A 528 40.66 -23.48 9.55
CA ASP A 528 41.89 -23.36 10.35
C ASP A 528 42.83 -22.27 9.81
N MET A 529 42.95 -22.15 8.49
CA MET A 529 43.68 -21.06 7.83
C MET A 529 42.99 -19.71 8.03
N TYR A 530 41.67 -19.67 8.03
CA TYR A 530 40.88 -18.46 8.33
C TYR A 530 41.06 -18.05 9.80
N ASN A 531 41.07 -19.01 10.73
CA ASN A 531 41.35 -18.75 12.14
C ASN A 531 42.80 -18.30 12.37
N GLN A 532 43.77 -18.84 11.63
CA GLN A 532 45.15 -18.34 11.61
C GLN A 532 45.24 -16.94 11.00
N SER A 533 44.54 -16.69 9.89
CA SER A 533 44.47 -15.38 9.22
C SER A 533 43.83 -14.33 10.13
N SER A 534 42.80 -14.69 10.89
CA SER A 534 42.16 -13.80 11.87
C SER A 534 43.07 -13.50 13.06
N ARG A 535 43.92 -14.46 13.49
CA ARG A 535 44.99 -14.20 14.48
C ARG A 535 46.10 -13.31 13.92
N ILE A 536 46.47 -13.48 12.66
CA ILE A 536 47.45 -12.63 11.97
C ILE A 536 46.90 -11.22 11.74
N GLN A 537 45.64 -11.08 11.32
CA GLN A 537 44.95 -9.80 11.17
C GLN A 537 44.79 -9.08 12.51
N LYS A 538 44.59 -9.79 13.62
CA LYS A 538 44.62 -9.18 14.96
C LYS A 538 46.01 -8.68 15.33
N PHE A 539 47.06 -9.45 15.01
CA PHE A 539 48.45 -9.03 15.21
C PHE A 539 48.85 -7.86 14.30
N GLU A 540 48.35 -7.82 13.06
CA GLU A 540 48.55 -6.72 12.12
C GLU A 540 47.74 -5.49 12.48
N ALA A 541 46.51 -5.64 13.00
CA ALA A 541 45.71 -4.54 13.53
C ALA A 541 46.35 -3.94 14.79
N ASP A 542 46.90 -4.76 15.70
CA ASP A 542 47.62 -4.27 16.87
C ASP A 542 48.95 -3.60 16.48
N LYS A 543 49.65 -4.12 15.44
CA LYS A 543 50.83 -3.48 14.85
C LYS A 543 50.49 -2.17 14.13
N LEU A 544 49.35 -2.11 13.42
CA LEU A 544 48.86 -0.89 12.76
C LEU A 544 48.43 0.14 13.80
N LYS A 545 47.82 -0.29 14.90
CA LYS A 545 47.42 0.58 16.02
C LYS A 545 48.63 1.16 16.74
N LEU A 546 49.68 0.38 16.96
CA LEU A 546 50.97 0.87 17.46
C LEU A 546 51.68 1.79 16.45
N SER A 547 51.60 1.48 15.15
CA SER A 547 52.14 2.34 14.07
C SER A 547 51.38 3.65 13.93
N VAL A 548 50.06 3.65 14.12
CA VAL A 548 49.20 4.83 14.09
C VAL A 548 49.41 5.66 15.36
N MET A 549 49.57 5.05 16.54
CA MET A 549 49.93 5.80 17.75
C MET A 549 51.34 6.42 17.68
N LEU A 550 52.30 5.74 17.04
CA LEU A 550 53.64 6.28 16.82
C LEU A 550 53.63 7.39 15.75
N ALA A 551 52.85 7.21 14.69
CA ALA A 551 52.62 8.22 13.67
C ALA A 551 51.89 9.42 14.27
N ASP A 552 50.77 9.26 14.96
CA ASP A 552 50.01 10.34 15.62
C ASP A 552 50.85 11.10 16.67
N ALA A 553 51.78 10.44 17.37
CA ALA A 553 52.73 11.11 18.26
C ALA A 553 53.79 11.94 17.51
N GLN A 554 54.16 11.53 16.30
CA GLN A 554 55.06 12.28 15.41
C GLN A 554 54.31 13.38 14.63
N THR A 555 53.08 13.12 14.18
CA THR A 555 52.21 14.11 13.54
C THR A 555 51.81 15.19 14.54
N THR A 556 51.49 14.87 15.80
CA THR A 556 51.21 15.90 16.82
C THR A 556 52.45 16.72 17.20
N HIS A 557 53.65 16.13 17.16
CA HIS A 557 54.91 16.86 17.35
C HIS A 557 55.21 17.80 16.16
N ASP A 558 54.97 17.34 14.93
CA ASP A 558 55.18 18.10 13.71
C ASP A 558 54.06 19.15 13.48
N GLU A 559 52.82 18.86 13.89
CA GLU A 559 51.67 19.77 13.90
C GLU A 559 51.84 20.89 14.92
N LEU A 560 52.37 20.62 16.13
CA LEU A 560 52.69 21.68 17.09
C LEU A 560 53.80 22.61 16.58
N ASN A 561 54.82 22.05 15.92
CA ASN A 561 55.88 22.85 15.28
C ASN A 561 55.39 23.60 14.04
N HIS A 562 54.47 23.01 13.28
CA HIS A 562 53.89 23.62 12.10
C HIS A 562 52.85 24.69 12.46
N GLU A 563 52.02 24.49 13.48
CA GLU A 563 51.07 25.48 14.02
C GLU A 563 51.80 26.68 14.62
N PHE A 564 52.95 26.47 15.28
CA PHE A 564 53.78 27.56 15.78
C PHE A 564 54.36 28.43 14.64
N LEU A 565 54.70 27.83 13.50
CA LEU A 565 55.19 28.53 12.31
C LEU A 565 54.05 29.10 11.44
N GLN A 566 52.90 28.43 11.38
CA GLN A 566 51.69 28.88 10.67
C GLN A 566 50.97 30.00 11.41
N LEU A 567 50.94 30.03 12.74
CA LEU A 567 50.37 31.15 13.50
C LEU A 567 51.13 32.47 13.22
N LYS A 568 52.42 32.36 12.90
CA LYS A 568 53.27 33.49 12.52
C LYS A 568 53.05 33.96 11.07
N SER A 569 52.56 33.11 10.16
CA SER A 569 52.20 33.49 8.79
C SER A 569 50.71 33.82 8.63
N ARG A 570 49.83 33.20 9.41
CA ARG A 570 48.37 33.42 9.44
C ARG A 570 47.98 34.79 9.98
N LEU A 571 48.80 35.39 10.86
CA LEU A 571 48.62 36.78 11.28
C LEU A 571 48.85 37.78 10.14
N ASN A 572 49.69 37.43 9.15
CA ASN A 572 50.01 38.28 8.01
C ASN A 572 49.15 37.95 6.76
N GLU A 573 48.49 36.78 6.71
CA GLU A 573 47.52 36.42 5.66
C GLU A 573 46.06 36.69 6.03
N SER A 574 45.73 36.84 7.33
CA SER A 574 44.36 37.13 7.79
C SER A 574 43.86 38.53 7.39
N GLU A 575 44.77 39.45 7.05
CA GLU A 575 44.42 40.77 6.47
C GLU A 575 44.09 40.71 4.97
N ALA A 576 44.49 39.65 4.25
CA ALA A 576 44.25 39.51 2.81
C ALA A 576 43.10 38.55 2.45
N LYS A 577 42.79 37.55 3.29
CA LYS A 577 41.73 36.54 3.04
C LYS A 577 40.32 36.95 3.47
N LEU A 578 40.16 38.13 4.08
CA LEU A 578 38.85 38.70 4.46
C LEU A 578 38.00 39.12 3.24
N LEU A 579 38.58 39.15 2.02
CA LEU A 579 37.89 39.47 0.78
C LEU A 579 37.45 38.23 -0.05
N GLU A 580 37.81 37.01 0.36
CA GLU A 580 37.57 35.77 -0.43
C GLU A 580 36.65 34.75 0.29
N VAL A 581 36.38 34.97 1.58
CA VAL A 581 35.42 34.17 2.39
C VAL A 581 33.95 34.40 1.97
N GLU A 582 33.65 35.47 1.22
CA GLU A 582 32.28 35.76 0.76
C GLU A 582 31.81 34.89 -0.40
N LYS A 583 32.71 34.14 -1.08
CA LYS A 583 32.35 33.33 -2.26
C LYS A 583 32.13 31.84 -2.00
N ASN A 584 32.67 31.27 -0.92
CA ASN A 584 32.59 29.81 -0.66
C ASN A 584 31.48 29.40 0.33
N LYS A 585 30.62 30.33 0.74
CA LYS A 585 29.49 30.08 1.64
C LYS A 585 28.27 29.41 0.95
N THR A 586 28.36 29.11 -0.35
CA THR A 586 27.24 28.67 -1.20
C THR A 586 27.16 27.16 -1.44
N MET A 587 28.19 26.38 -1.12
CA MET A 587 28.19 24.93 -1.38
C MET A 587 27.76 24.09 -0.16
N GLU A 588 28.10 24.51 1.07
CA GLU A 588 27.61 23.89 2.31
C GLU A 588 26.14 24.22 2.61
N THR A 589 25.60 25.30 2.03
CA THR A 589 24.18 25.63 2.13
C THR A 589 23.28 24.64 1.39
N THR A 590 23.77 23.93 0.37
CA THR A 590 22.93 23.06 -0.47
C THR A 590 22.62 21.73 0.22
N GLN A 591 23.61 21.09 0.86
CA GLN A 591 23.38 19.86 1.63
C GLN A 591 22.62 20.13 2.94
N LEU A 592 22.81 21.30 3.55
CA LEU A 592 22.03 21.76 4.71
C LEU A 592 20.58 22.12 4.34
N ASN A 593 20.34 22.62 3.11
CA ASN A 593 19.01 22.92 2.62
C ASN A 593 18.22 21.66 2.24
N GLU A 594 18.85 20.62 1.71
CA GLU A 594 18.19 19.32 1.45
C GLU A 594 17.75 18.63 2.76
N THR A 595 18.60 18.65 3.80
CA THR A 595 18.21 18.15 5.12
C THR A 595 17.14 19.02 5.78
N LYS A 596 17.17 20.35 5.60
CA LYS A 596 16.11 21.26 6.07
C LYS A 596 14.79 21.06 5.32
N VAL A 597 14.79 20.75 4.02
CA VAL A 597 13.58 20.46 3.24
C VAL A 597 12.98 19.12 3.66
N LEU A 598 13.79 18.09 3.89
CA LEU A 598 13.32 16.81 4.44
C LEU A 598 12.79 16.95 5.88
N LEU A 599 13.44 17.76 6.72
CA LEU A 599 12.95 18.10 8.06
C LEU A 599 11.67 18.95 8.02
N SER A 600 11.54 19.86 7.05
CA SER A 600 10.36 20.70 6.85
C SER A 600 9.18 19.88 6.37
N LEU A 601 9.37 18.96 5.40
CA LEU A 601 8.35 18.01 4.95
C LEU A 601 7.94 17.05 6.05
N ARG A 602 8.90 16.60 6.89
CA ARG A 602 8.60 15.77 8.07
C ARG A 602 7.80 16.56 9.10
N LYS A 603 8.13 17.83 9.34
CA LYS A 603 7.37 18.73 10.23
C LYS A 603 5.98 19.05 9.67
N GLN A 604 5.83 19.23 8.36
CA GLN A 604 4.54 19.48 7.70
C GLN A 604 3.63 18.24 7.75
N ASN A 605 4.18 17.05 7.48
CA ASN A 605 3.42 15.80 7.60
C ASN A 605 3.05 15.50 9.06
N VAL A 606 3.95 15.75 10.02
CA VAL A 606 3.64 15.60 11.45
C VAL A 606 2.63 16.65 11.90
N SER A 607 2.70 17.90 11.41
CA SER A 607 1.73 18.96 11.69
C SER A 607 0.35 18.65 11.10
N TRP A 608 0.30 18.13 9.87
CA TRP A 608 -0.96 17.75 9.21
C TRP A 608 -1.61 16.53 9.89
N LEU A 609 -0.82 15.50 10.22
CA LEU A 609 -1.30 14.37 11.02
C LEU A 609 -1.73 14.81 12.42
N SER A 610 -0.98 15.72 13.05
CA SER A 610 -1.34 16.33 14.33
C SER A 610 -2.64 17.11 14.25
N GLY A 611 -2.87 17.90 13.19
CA GLY A 611 -4.08 18.70 13.02
C GLY A 611 -5.32 17.84 12.81
N ASN A 612 -5.23 16.84 11.93
CA ASN A 612 -6.34 15.89 11.70
C ASN A 612 -6.63 15.02 12.92
N VAL A 613 -5.59 14.62 13.67
CA VAL A 613 -5.76 13.86 14.92
C VAL A 613 -6.33 14.76 16.00
N SER A 614 -5.87 16.01 16.15
CA SER A 614 -6.42 16.97 17.11
C SER A 614 -7.89 17.27 16.82
N GLN A 615 -8.27 17.52 15.58
CA GLN A 615 -9.67 17.76 15.20
C GLN A 615 -10.56 16.54 15.48
N LYS A 616 -10.05 15.32 15.25
CA LYS A 616 -10.76 14.08 15.63
C LYS A 616 -10.87 13.89 17.15
N ILE A 617 -9.83 14.27 17.89
CA ILE A 617 -9.83 14.22 19.37
C ILE A 617 -10.85 15.20 19.93
N GLU A 618 -10.97 16.39 19.34
CA GLU A 618 -11.95 17.41 19.73
C GLU A 618 -13.39 16.92 19.48
N GLN A 619 -13.64 16.29 18.32
CA GLN A 619 -14.92 15.62 18.04
C GLN A 619 -15.23 14.48 19.03
N LEU A 620 -14.22 13.71 19.46
CA LEU A 620 -14.38 12.68 20.48
C LEU A 620 -14.68 13.28 21.86
N GLN A 621 -14.11 14.44 22.18
CA GLN A 621 -14.38 15.16 23.44
C GLN A 621 -15.79 15.73 23.46
N GLU A 622 -16.28 16.31 22.35
CA GLU A 622 -17.68 16.75 22.23
C GLU A 622 -18.66 15.59 22.35
N LYS A 623 -18.44 14.49 21.63
CA LYS A 623 -19.31 13.30 21.72
C LYS A 623 -19.30 12.68 23.12
N LYS A 624 -18.15 12.70 23.80
CA LYS A 624 -18.05 12.25 25.20
C LYS A 624 -18.85 13.16 26.14
N TYR A 625 -18.76 14.47 25.97
CA TYR A 625 -19.54 15.43 26.78
C TYR A 625 -21.04 15.24 26.59
N LEU A 626 -21.48 15.00 25.34
CA LEU A 626 -22.87 14.67 25.03
C LEU A 626 -23.30 13.37 25.73
N LEU A 627 -22.47 12.33 25.67
CA LEU A 627 -22.73 11.03 26.31
C LEU A 627 -22.86 11.17 27.84
N ASP A 628 -21.99 11.95 28.46
CA ASP A 628 -22.00 12.22 29.90
C ASP A 628 -23.29 12.99 30.29
N SER A 629 -23.73 13.96 29.49
CA SER A 629 -24.98 14.70 29.69
C SER A 629 -26.23 13.81 29.59
N ILE A 630 -26.28 12.95 28.56
CA ILE A 630 -27.40 12.02 28.34
C ILE A 630 -27.48 10.98 29.47
N ASN A 631 -26.33 10.50 29.97
CA ASN A 631 -26.30 9.59 31.13
C ASN A 631 -26.84 10.25 32.41
N ILE A 632 -26.50 11.52 32.66
CA ILE A 632 -27.02 12.26 33.83
C ILE A 632 -28.54 12.43 33.75
N GLU A 633 -29.10 12.74 32.58
CA GLU A 633 -30.55 12.84 32.38
C GLU A 633 -31.25 11.48 32.52
N HIS A 634 -30.65 10.42 31.97
CA HIS A 634 -31.17 9.07 32.10
C HIS A 634 -31.24 8.63 33.57
N ASP A 635 -30.18 8.87 34.35
CA ASP A 635 -30.14 8.52 35.78
C ASP A 635 -31.15 9.33 36.61
N SER A 636 -31.33 10.61 36.27
CA SER A 636 -32.34 11.49 36.88
C SER A 636 -33.78 11.02 36.61
N LEU A 637 -34.10 10.67 35.37
CA LEU A 637 -35.39 10.09 34.98
C LEU A 637 -35.63 8.75 35.67
N HIS A 638 -34.60 7.90 35.76
CA HIS A 638 -34.70 6.61 36.42
C HIS A 638 -34.99 6.75 37.92
N GLN A 639 -34.37 7.72 38.59
CA GLN A 639 -34.70 8.06 39.98
C GLN A 639 -36.16 8.51 40.14
N LYS A 640 -36.68 9.36 39.24
CA LYS A 640 -38.08 9.79 39.27
C LYS A 640 -39.04 8.62 39.10
N ILE A 641 -38.77 7.71 38.16
CA ILE A 641 -39.59 6.51 37.96
C ILE A 641 -39.65 5.67 39.24
N MET A 642 -38.50 5.47 39.91
CA MET A 642 -38.43 4.72 41.17
C MET A 642 -39.22 5.41 42.31
N GLU A 643 -39.21 6.75 42.38
CA GLU A 643 -39.98 7.52 43.36
C GLU A 643 -41.49 7.38 43.13
N VAL A 644 -41.94 7.49 41.87
CA VAL A 644 -43.37 7.38 41.51
C VAL A 644 -43.86 5.94 41.69
N GLN A 645 -43.06 4.93 41.34
CA GLN A 645 -43.38 3.52 41.61
C GLN A 645 -43.51 3.24 43.12
N LYS A 646 -42.65 3.85 43.94
CA LYS A 646 -42.74 3.75 45.41
C LYS A 646 -44.01 4.41 45.95
N GLN A 647 -44.42 5.56 45.42
CA GLN A 647 -45.69 6.19 45.79
C GLN A 647 -46.90 5.32 45.38
N ASN A 648 -46.85 4.73 44.18
CA ASN A 648 -47.90 3.85 43.68
C ASN A 648 -48.01 2.56 44.53
N ALA A 649 -46.88 1.99 44.96
CA ALA A 649 -46.82 0.86 45.88
C ALA A 649 -47.42 1.19 47.27
N GLN A 650 -47.16 2.38 47.80
CA GLN A 650 -47.76 2.84 49.07
C GLN A 650 -49.27 3.05 48.95
N MET A 651 -49.75 3.57 47.81
CA MET A 651 -51.18 3.75 47.52
C MET A 651 -51.91 2.40 47.41
N THR A 652 -51.31 1.42 46.73
CA THR A 652 -51.85 0.04 46.63
C THR A 652 -51.84 -0.69 47.98
N GLU A 653 -50.80 -0.49 48.81
CA GLU A 653 -50.76 -1.05 50.15
C GLU A 653 -51.86 -0.47 51.05
N LYS A 654 -52.10 0.85 50.99
CA LYS A 654 -53.22 1.50 51.71
C LYS A 654 -54.58 1.00 51.25
N ALA A 655 -54.77 0.83 49.94
CA ALA A 655 -55.99 0.25 49.37
C ALA A 655 -56.23 -1.19 49.87
N SER A 656 -55.17 -2.00 50.02
CA SER A 656 -55.26 -3.37 50.54
C SER A 656 -55.71 -3.46 52.02
N LYS A 657 -55.56 -2.37 52.78
CA LYS A 657 -55.97 -2.27 54.20
C LYS A 657 -57.41 -1.80 54.40
N GLY A 658 -58.19 -1.65 53.32
CA GLY A 658 -59.62 -1.32 53.38
C GLY A 658 -59.95 0.17 53.50
N GLU A 659 -58.94 1.05 53.46
CA GLU A 659 -59.13 2.47 53.23
C GLU A 659 -59.33 2.68 51.72
N VAL A 660 -60.59 2.82 51.28
CA VAL A 660 -60.92 3.08 49.88
C VAL A 660 -60.31 4.42 49.46
N PRO A 661 -59.31 4.45 48.55
CA PRO A 661 -58.80 5.71 48.02
C PRO A 661 -59.94 6.39 47.26
N LYS A 662 -60.25 7.65 47.60
CA LYS A 662 -61.38 8.37 46.99
C LYS A 662 -61.20 8.69 45.50
N ASN A 663 -60.00 8.53 44.94
CA ASN A 663 -59.70 8.82 43.54
C ASN A 663 -59.00 7.64 42.86
N LEU A 664 -59.77 6.81 42.13
CA LEU A 664 -59.23 5.87 41.15
C LEU A 664 -58.55 6.59 39.97
N GLU A 665 -58.93 7.85 39.73
CA GLU A 665 -58.32 8.76 38.74
C GLU A 665 -56.83 9.02 39.02
N GLU A 666 -56.44 9.26 40.28
CA GLU A 666 -55.04 9.58 40.66
C GLU A 666 -54.08 8.41 40.41
N ILE A 667 -54.53 7.17 40.63
CA ILE A 667 -53.71 5.98 40.34
C ILE A 667 -53.51 5.84 38.82
N LYS A 668 -54.50 6.26 38.03
CA LYS A 668 -54.46 6.21 36.58
C LYS A 668 -53.50 7.26 36.03
N GLU A 669 -53.57 8.50 36.52
CA GLU A 669 -52.63 9.57 36.17
C GLU A 669 -51.18 9.20 36.50
N LEU A 670 -50.91 8.67 37.71
CA LEU A 670 -49.55 8.22 38.07
C LEU A 670 -49.06 7.05 37.21
N THR A 671 -49.96 6.20 36.73
CA THR A 671 -49.59 5.08 35.85
C THR A 671 -49.29 5.57 34.43
N ASP A 672 -50.06 6.54 33.93
CA ASP A 672 -49.82 7.17 32.63
C ASP A 672 -48.51 7.97 32.65
N GLU A 673 -48.21 8.66 33.74
CA GLU A 673 -46.95 9.41 33.94
C GLU A 673 -45.72 8.48 34.02
N ILE A 674 -45.85 7.30 34.66
CA ILE A 674 -44.81 6.25 34.62
C ILE A 674 -44.59 5.76 33.19
N ASN A 675 -45.66 5.47 32.46
CA ASN A 675 -45.55 4.97 31.08
C ASN A 675 -44.87 5.99 30.17
N GLU A 676 -45.21 7.27 30.30
CA GLU A 676 -44.60 8.36 29.53
C GLU A 676 -43.10 8.50 29.83
N MET A 677 -42.71 8.45 31.12
CA MET A 677 -41.30 8.46 31.53
C MET A 677 -40.52 7.22 31.06
N GLU A 678 -41.14 6.03 31.05
CA GLU A 678 -40.51 4.82 30.51
C GLU A 678 -40.26 4.90 29.00
N THR A 679 -41.17 5.53 28.24
CA THR A 679 -40.93 5.83 26.81
C THR A 679 -39.75 6.77 26.61
N LEU A 680 -39.66 7.85 27.40
CA LEU A 680 -38.54 8.79 27.35
C LEU A 680 -37.20 8.11 27.67
N CYS A 681 -37.15 7.24 28.69
CA CYS A 681 -35.96 6.45 28.99
C CYS A 681 -35.54 5.52 27.83
N LYS A 682 -36.51 4.89 27.13
CA LYS A 682 -36.22 4.05 25.96
C LYS A 682 -35.65 4.88 24.80
N ASP A 683 -36.17 6.07 24.56
CA ASP A 683 -35.67 6.95 23.51
C ASP A 683 -34.26 7.47 23.83
N LEU A 684 -33.99 7.86 25.08
CA LEU A 684 -32.64 8.22 25.54
C LEU A 684 -31.66 7.04 25.40
N ALA A 685 -32.05 5.82 25.77
CA ALA A 685 -31.22 4.63 25.61
C ALA A 685 -30.88 4.35 24.14
N ASN A 686 -31.84 4.55 23.23
CA ASN A 686 -31.62 4.41 21.78
C ASN A 686 -30.70 5.50 21.22
N GLN A 687 -30.73 6.72 21.77
CA GLN A 687 -29.79 7.79 21.41
C GLN A 687 -28.37 7.48 21.91
N LEU A 688 -28.25 7.00 23.15
CA LEU A 688 -26.98 6.52 23.74
C LEU A 688 -26.33 5.42 22.89
N GLY A 689 -27.12 4.44 22.43
CA GLY A 689 -26.64 3.38 21.55
C GLY A 689 -26.03 3.91 20.25
N ARG A 690 -26.68 4.89 19.61
CA ARG A 690 -26.20 5.52 18.37
C ARG A 690 -24.91 6.31 18.58
N VAL A 691 -24.82 7.11 19.65
CA VAL A 691 -23.59 7.85 19.97
C VAL A 691 -22.44 6.89 20.25
N TRP A 692 -22.71 5.76 20.89
CA TRP A 692 -21.69 4.74 21.18
C TRP A 692 -21.17 4.05 19.90
N GLU A 693 -22.04 3.60 19.00
CA GLU A 693 -21.66 3.03 17.69
C GLU A 693 -20.80 3.99 16.87
N ASP A 694 -21.21 5.26 16.81
CA ASP A 694 -20.47 6.32 16.13
C ASP A 694 -19.06 6.51 16.70
N THR A 695 -18.93 6.44 18.03
CA THR A 695 -17.65 6.60 18.74
C THR A 695 -16.74 5.41 18.47
N GLU A 696 -17.32 4.20 18.38
CA GLU A 696 -16.60 2.97 18.07
C GLU A 696 -16.10 2.96 16.61
N GLN A 697 -16.93 3.38 15.65
CA GLN A 697 -16.54 3.54 14.24
C GLN A 697 -15.41 4.57 14.07
N LEU A 698 -15.47 5.68 14.80
CA LEU A 698 -14.44 6.72 14.75
C LEU A 698 -13.10 6.20 15.32
N ASN A 699 -13.14 5.49 16.46
CA ASN A 699 -11.95 4.84 17.03
C ASN A 699 -11.35 3.78 16.09
N ALA A 700 -12.18 2.96 15.45
CA ALA A 700 -11.72 1.98 14.47
C ALA A 700 -11.04 2.63 13.25
N THR A 701 -11.49 3.82 12.86
CA THR A 701 -10.89 4.60 11.77
C THR A 701 -9.53 5.18 12.17
N ILE A 702 -9.40 5.71 13.39
CA ILE A 702 -8.14 6.22 13.94
C ILE A 702 -7.09 5.10 14.02
N ILE A 703 -7.48 3.91 14.50
CA ILE A 703 -6.58 2.74 14.59
C ILE A 703 -6.10 2.30 13.20
N ARG A 704 -7.00 2.26 12.20
CA ARG A 704 -6.65 1.89 10.82
C ARG A 704 -5.63 2.86 10.20
N GLU A 705 -5.84 4.17 10.36
CA GLU A 705 -4.92 5.17 9.81
C GLU A 705 -3.56 5.16 10.52
N LYS A 706 -3.53 4.94 11.84
CA LYS A 706 -2.27 4.75 12.59
C LYS A 706 -1.47 3.55 12.06
N GLN A 707 -2.11 2.38 11.91
CA GLN A 707 -1.47 1.18 11.37
C GLN A 707 -1.00 1.34 9.91
N ARG A 708 -1.72 2.15 9.11
CA ARG A 708 -1.35 2.46 7.72
C ARG A 708 -0.09 3.33 7.67
N GLY A 709 0.02 4.31 8.57
CA GLY A 709 1.23 5.12 8.75
C GLY A 709 2.44 4.30 9.17
N GLU A 710 2.27 3.41 10.15
CA GLU A 710 3.35 2.52 10.64
C GLU A 710 3.86 1.57 9.54
N ARG A 711 2.95 0.97 8.74
CA ARG A 711 3.32 0.14 7.58
C ARG A 711 4.12 0.91 6.53
N ARG A 712 3.70 2.12 6.17
CA ARG A 712 4.43 2.97 5.21
C ARG A 712 5.83 3.32 5.70
N VAL A 713 5.99 3.63 6.99
CA VAL A 713 7.31 3.89 7.58
C VAL A 713 8.21 2.65 7.53
N GLN A 714 7.64 1.47 7.78
CA GLN A 714 8.40 0.22 7.73
C GLN A 714 8.82 -0.16 6.30
N GLU A 715 7.93 -0.01 5.31
CA GLU A 715 8.25 -0.21 3.90
C GLU A 715 9.38 0.71 3.41
N ILE A 716 9.38 1.97 3.85
CA ILE A 716 10.46 2.93 3.55
C ILE A 716 11.78 2.45 4.16
N LYS A 717 11.78 1.99 5.42
CA LYS A 717 12.99 1.46 6.07
C LYS A 717 13.53 0.22 5.37
N ASP A 718 12.67 -0.69 4.97
CA ASP A 718 13.08 -1.94 4.32
C ASP A 718 13.62 -1.69 2.90
N ARG A 719 13.06 -0.72 2.16
CA ARG A 719 13.62 -0.24 0.89
C ARG A 719 14.99 0.42 1.04
N ILE A 720 15.18 1.25 2.07
CA ILE A 720 16.48 1.86 2.37
C ILE A 720 17.52 0.78 2.66
N ARG A 721 17.18 -0.22 3.51
CA ARG A 721 18.08 -1.34 3.80
C ARG A 721 18.45 -2.16 2.56
N LEU A 722 17.48 -2.49 1.71
CA LEU A 722 17.75 -3.19 0.45
C LEU A 722 18.68 -2.40 -0.49
N GLN A 723 18.57 -1.07 -0.50
CA GLN A 723 19.48 -0.21 -1.26
C GLN A 723 20.88 -0.16 -0.65
N GLU A 724 20.99 -0.07 0.68
CA GLU A 724 22.27 -0.11 1.40
C GLU A 724 22.99 -1.45 1.16
N ASP A 725 22.29 -2.57 1.25
CA ASP A 725 22.82 -3.92 0.97
C ASP A 725 23.31 -4.05 -0.48
N TYR A 726 22.57 -3.50 -1.45
CA TYR A 726 22.96 -3.51 -2.86
C TYR A 726 24.23 -2.67 -3.12
N VAL A 727 24.35 -1.50 -2.48
CA VAL A 727 25.54 -0.65 -2.56
C VAL A 727 26.74 -1.36 -1.92
N HIS A 728 26.57 -2.01 -0.77
CA HIS A 728 27.63 -2.76 -0.11
C HIS A 728 28.11 -3.98 -0.91
N LEU A 729 27.19 -4.73 -1.53
CA LEU A 729 27.53 -5.87 -2.37
C LEU A 729 28.34 -5.45 -3.61
N ASN A 730 27.96 -4.33 -4.23
CA ASN A 730 28.68 -3.75 -5.38
C ASN A 730 30.03 -3.14 -4.98
N ALA A 731 30.14 -2.50 -3.82
CA ALA A 731 31.42 -1.98 -3.33
C ALA A 731 32.43 -3.12 -3.06
N HIS A 732 31.94 -4.25 -2.51
CA HIS A 732 32.79 -5.41 -2.24
C HIS A 732 33.22 -6.13 -3.53
N SER A 733 32.34 -6.27 -4.53
CA SER A 733 32.70 -6.85 -5.83
C SER A 733 33.69 -5.97 -6.59
N PHE A 734 33.49 -4.64 -6.59
CA PHE A 734 34.42 -3.67 -7.17
C PHE A 734 35.80 -3.72 -6.51
N SER A 735 35.86 -3.76 -5.18
CA SER A 735 37.12 -3.84 -4.43
C SER A 735 37.90 -5.13 -4.74
N ARG A 736 37.21 -6.28 -4.86
CA ARG A 736 37.84 -7.54 -5.29
C ARG A 736 38.39 -7.45 -6.71
N LEU A 737 37.61 -6.90 -7.63
CA LEU A 737 38.05 -6.73 -9.02
C LEU A 737 39.27 -5.80 -9.11
N GLN A 738 39.32 -4.73 -8.33
CA GLN A 738 40.47 -3.83 -8.29
C GLN A 738 41.73 -4.52 -7.75
N ALA A 739 41.58 -5.38 -6.74
CA ALA A 739 42.69 -6.19 -6.20
C ALA A 739 43.21 -7.21 -7.23
N ASP A 740 42.31 -7.90 -7.93
CA ASP A 740 42.68 -8.87 -8.98
C ASP A 740 43.36 -8.21 -10.18
N ASN A 741 42.90 -7.03 -10.61
CA ASN A 741 43.55 -6.24 -11.66
C ASN A 741 44.98 -5.85 -11.26
N THR A 742 45.15 -5.39 -10.02
CA THR A 742 46.47 -5.02 -9.48
C THR A 742 47.42 -6.21 -9.38
N ARG A 743 46.89 -7.41 -9.12
CA ARG A 743 47.66 -8.66 -9.11
C ARG A 743 48.06 -9.07 -10.53
N LEU A 744 47.12 -9.07 -11.49
CA LEU A 744 47.38 -9.44 -12.87
C LEU A 744 48.38 -8.50 -13.55
N LYS A 745 48.32 -7.19 -13.26
CA LYS A 745 49.35 -6.23 -13.71
C LYS A 745 50.74 -6.60 -13.19
N ARG A 746 50.87 -6.91 -11.91
CA ARG A 746 52.15 -7.35 -11.33
C ARG A 746 52.68 -8.64 -11.96
N GLU A 747 51.81 -9.61 -12.26
CA GLU A 747 52.20 -10.85 -12.95
C GLU A 747 52.66 -10.58 -14.40
N LEU A 748 52.01 -9.63 -15.09
CA LEU A 748 52.39 -9.20 -16.44
C LEU A 748 53.73 -8.45 -16.44
N ASP A 749 53.93 -7.53 -15.51
CA ASP A 749 55.19 -6.78 -15.35
C ASP A 749 56.35 -7.74 -15.06
N GLY A 750 56.15 -8.70 -14.15
CA GLY A 750 57.15 -9.74 -13.85
C GLY A 750 57.49 -10.61 -15.05
N SER A 751 56.48 -11.05 -15.83
CA SER A 751 56.71 -11.84 -17.05
C SER A 751 57.41 -11.05 -18.14
N THR A 752 57.19 -9.73 -18.20
CA THR A 752 57.85 -8.83 -19.15
C THR A 752 59.33 -8.66 -18.79
N MET A 753 59.66 -8.49 -17.51
CA MET A 753 61.04 -8.43 -17.04
C MET A 753 61.80 -9.74 -17.29
N GLU A 754 61.15 -10.90 -17.11
CA GLU A 754 61.74 -12.21 -17.45
C GLU A 754 62.07 -12.33 -18.94
N LEU A 755 61.18 -11.84 -19.82
CA LEU A 755 61.41 -11.81 -21.26
C LEU A 755 62.57 -10.89 -21.63
N GLU A 756 62.61 -9.67 -21.09
CA GLU A 756 63.71 -8.74 -21.33
C GLU A 756 65.06 -9.30 -20.87
N HIS A 757 65.06 -10.04 -19.75
CA HIS A 757 66.27 -10.72 -19.28
C HIS A 757 66.68 -11.86 -20.21
N GLY A 758 65.72 -12.66 -20.67
CA GLY A 758 65.95 -13.74 -21.63
C GLY A 758 66.47 -13.25 -22.98
N ASP A 759 65.91 -12.15 -23.51
CA ASP A 759 66.38 -11.54 -24.76
C ASP A 759 67.81 -10.99 -24.62
N LYS A 760 68.14 -10.35 -23.48
CA LYS A 760 69.52 -9.91 -23.19
C LYS A 760 70.51 -11.07 -23.05
N GLN A 761 70.09 -12.19 -22.45
CA GLN A 761 70.93 -13.40 -22.39
C GLN A 761 71.16 -14.00 -23.78
N LEU A 762 70.12 -14.03 -24.63
CA LEU A 762 70.22 -14.51 -26.00
C LEU A 762 71.15 -13.61 -26.83
N GLU A 763 71.06 -12.29 -26.70
CA GLU A 763 71.99 -11.34 -27.33
C GLU A 763 73.43 -11.56 -26.87
N ALA A 764 73.66 -11.80 -25.58
CA ALA A 764 74.99 -12.09 -25.04
C ALA A 764 75.58 -13.40 -25.58
N GLU A 765 74.79 -14.47 -25.66
CA GLU A 765 75.23 -15.76 -26.22
C GLU A 765 75.44 -15.67 -27.74
N LEU A 766 74.62 -14.90 -28.47
CA LEU A 766 74.85 -14.65 -29.90
C LEU A 766 76.15 -13.89 -30.15
N LYS A 767 76.45 -12.89 -29.33
CA LYS A 767 77.72 -12.14 -29.42
C LYS A 767 78.92 -13.02 -29.11
N LYS A 768 78.81 -13.91 -28.11
CA LYS A 768 79.84 -14.89 -27.76
C LYS A 768 80.08 -15.90 -28.91
N LYS A 769 79.03 -16.31 -29.61
CA LYS A 769 79.12 -17.13 -30.82
C LYS A 769 79.86 -16.40 -31.95
N GLU A 770 79.55 -15.13 -32.18
CA GLU A 770 80.27 -14.31 -33.19
C GLU A 770 81.76 -14.19 -32.86
N GLU A 771 82.12 -14.00 -31.59
CA GLU A 771 83.52 -13.96 -31.12
C GLU A 771 84.22 -15.32 -31.30
N LEU A 772 83.52 -16.43 -31.01
CA LEU A 772 84.04 -17.79 -31.22
C LEU A 772 84.23 -18.12 -32.70
N ASP A 773 83.28 -17.75 -33.57
CA ASP A 773 83.40 -17.93 -35.02
C ASP A 773 84.56 -17.10 -35.60
N TYR A 774 84.81 -15.91 -35.05
CA TYR A 774 85.98 -15.09 -35.40
C TYR A 774 87.31 -15.75 -34.99
N GLU A 775 87.45 -16.21 -33.73
CA GLU A 775 88.65 -16.92 -33.28
C GLU A 775 88.84 -18.27 -34.00
N ARG A 776 87.75 -18.94 -34.37
CA ARG A 776 87.76 -20.14 -35.21
C ARG A 776 88.30 -19.87 -36.61
N GLN A 777 87.84 -18.81 -37.27
CA GLN A 777 88.33 -18.42 -38.59
C GLN A 777 89.84 -18.10 -38.52
N LYS A 778 90.27 -17.45 -37.45
CA LYS A 778 91.67 -17.12 -37.17
C LYS A 778 92.52 -18.36 -36.88
N ALA A 779 92.01 -19.34 -36.12
CA ALA A 779 92.68 -20.61 -35.85
C ALA A 779 92.80 -21.48 -37.11
N LEU A 780 91.75 -21.53 -37.94
CA LEU A 780 91.76 -22.20 -39.25
C LEU A 780 92.82 -21.58 -40.18
N ASN A 781 92.85 -20.25 -40.27
CA ASN A 781 93.85 -19.53 -41.05
C ASN A 781 95.29 -19.79 -40.55
N ARG A 782 95.51 -19.87 -39.23
CA ARG A 782 96.81 -20.24 -38.63
C ARG A 782 97.21 -21.69 -38.91
N ALA A 783 96.27 -22.63 -38.86
CA ALA A 783 96.53 -24.03 -39.18
C ALA A 783 96.92 -24.23 -40.65
N ILE A 784 96.24 -23.52 -41.56
CA ILE A 784 96.57 -23.48 -42.99
C ILE A 784 97.98 -22.90 -43.21
N ALA A 785 98.35 -21.84 -42.49
CA ALA A 785 99.65 -21.19 -42.62
C ALA A 785 100.85 -22.02 -42.08
N LEU A 786 100.61 -22.97 -41.16
CA LEU A 786 101.67 -23.74 -40.49
C LEU A 786 102.05 -25.07 -41.16
N GLY A 787 101.44 -25.44 -42.29
CA GLY A 787 101.86 -26.60 -43.09
C GLY A 787 101.87 -27.95 -42.34
N ARG A 788 101.04 -28.11 -41.31
CA ARG A 788 100.95 -29.36 -40.54
C ARG A 788 100.24 -30.44 -41.36
N SER A 789 100.67 -31.70 -41.23
CA SER A 789 100.18 -32.84 -42.01
C SER A 789 98.65 -32.96 -41.90
N ALA A 790 98.00 -33.31 -43.03
CA ALA A 790 96.53 -33.36 -43.19
C ALA A 790 95.77 -34.12 -42.09
N GLU A 791 96.43 -35.03 -41.38
CA GLU A 791 95.85 -35.85 -40.31
C GLU A 791 95.59 -35.06 -39.02
N GLN A 792 96.52 -34.19 -38.59
CA GLN A 792 96.33 -33.34 -37.41
C GLN A 792 95.27 -32.25 -37.64
N GLY A 793 95.10 -31.79 -38.89
CA GLY A 793 94.03 -30.86 -39.26
C GLY A 793 92.63 -31.49 -39.17
N ARG A 794 92.50 -32.80 -39.47
CA ARG A 794 91.21 -33.51 -39.37
C ARG A 794 90.75 -33.67 -37.93
N GLU A 795 91.66 -33.98 -37.01
CA GLU A 795 91.32 -34.16 -35.60
C GLU A 795 90.81 -32.85 -34.96
N VAL A 796 91.47 -31.73 -35.28
CA VAL A 796 91.02 -30.39 -34.85
C VAL A 796 89.65 -30.05 -35.46
N LEU A 797 89.41 -30.38 -36.73
CA LEU A 797 88.10 -30.15 -37.36
C LEU A 797 86.99 -31.00 -36.73
N LEU A 798 87.27 -32.23 -36.32
CA LEU A 798 86.31 -33.11 -35.66
C LEU A 798 85.94 -32.58 -34.26
N GLN A 799 86.92 -32.14 -33.47
CA GLN A 799 86.68 -31.52 -32.17
C GLN A 799 85.86 -30.22 -32.29
N ILE A 800 86.13 -29.42 -33.32
CA ILE A 800 85.33 -28.23 -33.63
C ILE A 800 83.90 -28.60 -34.01
N GLN A 801 83.71 -29.68 -34.78
CA GLN A 801 82.38 -30.13 -35.20
C GLN A 801 81.55 -30.65 -34.02
N GLU A 802 82.18 -31.34 -33.06
CA GLU A 802 81.51 -31.77 -31.82
C GLU A 802 81.15 -30.59 -30.91
N ALA A 803 82.03 -29.59 -30.77
CA ALA A 803 81.74 -28.37 -30.02
C ALA A 803 80.54 -27.61 -30.61
N LEU A 804 80.46 -27.48 -31.94
CA LEU A 804 79.31 -26.86 -32.63
C LEU A 804 78.00 -27.59 -32.38
N LYS A 805 78.06 -28.93 -32.27
CA LYS A 805 76.87 -29.73 -32.00
C LYS A 805 76.35 -29.49 -30.58
N MET A 806 77.24 -29.34 -29.60
CA MET A 806 76.85 -28.99 -28.22
C MET A 806 76.33 -27.55 -28.12
N GLU A 807 76.94 -26.60 -28.82
CA GLU A 807 76.48 -25.20 -28.83
C GLU A 807 75.11 -25.04 -29.48
N GLN A 808 74.85 -25.75 -30.58
CA GLN A 808 73.53 -25.77 -31.22
C GLN A 808 72.46 -26.35 -30.27
N GLN A 809 72.79 -27.37 -29.47
CA GLN A 809 71.87 -27.91 -28.47
C GLN A 809 71.53 -26.91 -27.37
N VAL A 810 72.50 -26.11 -26.90
CA VAL A 810 72.25 -25.05 -25.91
C VAL A 810 71.37 -23.94 -26.49
N LEU A 811 71.63 -23.51 -27.73
CA LEU A 811 70.79 -22.53 -28.43
C LEU A 811 69.34 -23.01 -28.60
N ASP A 812 69.14 -24.29 -28.91
CA ASP A 812 67.80 -24.86 -29.05
C ASP A 812 67.05 -24.94 -27.71
N ILE A 813 67.75 -25.19 -26.59
CA ILE A 813 67.17 -25.13 -25.24
C ILE A 813 66.74 -23.71 -24.89
N VAL A 814 67.61 -22.71 -25.11
CA VAL A 814 67.32 -21.30 -24.81
C VAL A 814 66.14 -20.80 -25.65
N LYS A 815 66.09 -21.13 -26.95
CA LYS A 815 64.94 -20.80 -27.81
C LYS A 815 63.64 -21.38 -27.29
N LYS A 816 63.65 -22.64 -26.87
CA LYS A 816 62.47 -23.33 -26.35
C LYS A 816 61.96 -22.71 -25.04
N ASP A 817 62.87 -22.25 -24.17
CA ASP A 817 62.48 -21.58 -22.92
C ASP A 817 61.99 -20.15 -23.17
N LEU A 818 62.56 -19.43 -24.15
CA LEU A 818 62.06 -18.14 -24.61
C LEU A 818 60.64 -18.25 -25.19
N GLU A 819 60.37 -19.28 -25.99
CA GLU A 819 59.02 -19.55 -26.52
C GLU A 819 58.01 -19.84 -25.40
N LYS A 820 58.39 -20.60 -24.37
CA LYS A 820 57.52 -20.82 -23.20
C LYS A 820 57.21 -19.52 -22.46
N ALA A 821 58.22 -18.65 -22.28
CA ALA A 821 58.02 -17.34 -21.65
C ALA A 821 57.06 -16.46 -22.48
N ARG A 822 57.24 -16.41 -23.80
CA ARG A 822 56.33 -15.69 -24.71
C ARG A 822 54.90 -16.21 -24.64
N LEU A 823 54.73 -17.52 -24.53
CA LEU A 823 53.41 -18.14 -24.39
C LEU A 823 52.74 -17.77 -23.05
N LYS A 824 53.51 -17.68 -21.94
CA LYS A 824 53.00 -17.22 -20.64
C LYS A 824 52.57 -15.76 -20.69
N THR A 825 53.39 -14.87 -21.25
CA THR A 825 53.05 -13.45 -21.40
C THR A 825 51.82 -13.25 -22.27
N SER A 826 51.71 -13.98 -23.38
CA SER A 826 50.54 -13.93 -24.27
C SER A 826 49.25 -14.44 -23.59
N ARG A 827 49.35 -15.38 -22.64
CA ARG A 827 48.21 -15.80 -21.80
C ARG A 827 47.83 -14.74 -20.76
N ALA A 828 48.80 -14.14 -20.09
CA ALA A 828 48.56 -13.06 -19.12
C ALA A 828 47.89 -11.85 -19.78
N GLN A 829 48.33 -11.49 -20.98
CA GLN A 829 47.75 -10.38 -21.76
C GLN A 829 46.30 -10.65 -22.19
N ARG A 830 45.97 -11.89 -22.59
CA ARG A 830 44.58 -12.29 -22.86
C ARG A 830 43.70 -12.23 -21.62
N ASN A 831 44.20 -12.71 -20.47
CA ASN A 831 43.47 -12.63 -19.21
C ASN A 831 43.22 -11.18 -18.78
N LEU A 832 44.18 -10.28 -19.01
CA LEU A 832 44.02 -8.85 -18.74
C LEU A 832 42.93 -8.23 -19.63
N GLN A 833 42.92 -8.58 -20.92
CA GLN A 833 41.91 -8.09 -21.87
C GLN A 833 40.49 -8.59 -21.52
N GLU A 834 40.34 -9.87 -21.15
CA GLU A 834 39.06 -10.40 -20.65
C GLU A 834 38.61 -9.71 -19.37
N PHE A 835 39.56 -9.32 -18.50
CA PHE A 835 39.27 -8.61 -17.26
C PHE A 835 38.80 -7.17 -17.53
N GLU A 836 39.44 -6.47 -18.47
CA GLU A 836 39.02 -5.13 -18.90
C GLU A 836 37.62 -5.13 -19.50
N GLN A 837 37.30 -6.12 -20.35
CA GLN A 837 35.94 -6.31 -20.88
C GLN A 837 34.90 -6.53 -19.76
N LYS A 838 35.25 -7.32 -18.73
CA LYS A 838 34.37 -7.52 -17.56
C LYS A 838 34.20 -6.24 -16.74
N ARG A 839 35.24 -5.42 -16.63
CA ARG A 839 35.16 -4.11 -15.95
C ARG A 839 34.24 -3.16 -16.71
N GLU A 840 34.41 -3.04 -18.03
CA GLU A 840 33.53 -2.21 -18.87
C GLU A 840 32.07 -2.66 -18.80
N HIS A 841 31.82 -3.97 -18.79
CA HIS A 841 30.48 -4.50 -18.59
C HIS A 841 29.90 -4.15 -17.21
N LEU A 842 30.72 -4.20 -16.15
CA LEU A 842 30.28 -3.84 -14.80
C LEU A 842 30.00 -2.33 -14.70
N ASP A 843 30.84 -1.48 -15.28
CA ASP A 843 30.63 -0.03 -15.35
C ASP A 843 29.33 0.31 -16.09
N PHE A 844 29.05 -0.41 -17.19
CA PHE A 844 27.77 -0.32 -17.90
C PHE A 844 26.58 -0.73 -17.03
N MET A 845 26.68 -1.84 -16.28
CA MET A 845 25.62 -2.27 -15.35
C MET A 845 25.38 -1.27 -14.21
N VAL A 846 26.44 -0.66 -13.66
CA VAL A 846 26.33 0.38 -12.63
C VAL A 846 25.65 1.63 -13.19
N HIS A 847 26.03 2.05 -14.39
CA HIS A 847 25.42 3.22 -15.05
C HIS A 847 23.93 2.96 -15.36
N ARG A 848 23.59 1.76 -15.85
CA ARG A 848 22.20 1.36 -16.06
C ARG A 848 21.39 1.34 -14.76
N ALA A 849 21.95 0.81 -13.68
CA ALA A 849 21.28 0.78 -12.37
C ALA A 849 21.06 2.19 -11.80
N GLN A 850 21.98 3.13 -12.07
CA GLN A 850 21.80 4.54 -11.73
C GLN A 850 20.66 5.18 -12.54
N LEU A 851 20.61 4.92 -13.85
CA LEU A 851 19.52 5.42 -14.69
C LEU A 851 18.15 4.87 -14.27
N GLU A 852 18.06 3.58 -13.94
CA GLU A 852 16.84 2.94 -13.42
C GLU A 852 16.45 3.52 -12.04
N ARG A 853 17.42 3.87 -11.19
CA ARG A 853 17.19 4.58 -9.92
C ARG A 853 16.61 5.98 -10.15
N ASP A 854 17.14 6.73 -11.11
CA ASP A 854 16.69 8.09 -11.38
C ASP A 854 15.28 8.08 -12.00
N GLN A 855 15.00 7.16 -12.92
CA GLN A 855 13.66 6.96 -13.48
C GLN A 855 12.63 6.52 -12.41
N THR A 856 13.02 5.66 -11.47
CA THR A 856 12.12 5.25 -10.39
C THR A 856 11.89 6.38 -9.39
N LYS A 857 12.90 7.23 -9.14
CA LYS A 857 12.76 8.45 -8.33
C LYS A 857 11.78 9.43 -8.98
N GLU A 858 11.92 9.68 -10.27
CA GLU A 858 11.03 10.56 -11.04
C GLU A 858 9.58 10.05 -11.06
N LYS A 859 9.38 8.75 -11.29
CA LYS A 859 8.04 8.12 -11.18
C LYS A 859 7.45 8.27 -9.77
N PHE A 860 8.28 8.17 -8.73
CA PHE A 860 7.82 8.31 -7.35
C PHE A 860 7.42 9.76 -7.03
N GLU A 861 8.18 10.74 -7.53
CA GLU A 861 7.85 12.16 -7.42
C GLU A 861 6.57 12.49 -8.18
N SER A 862 6.36 11.90 -9.36
CA SER A 862 5.12 12.02 -10.14
C SER A 862 3.91 11.41 -9.41
N ILE A 863 4.01 10.18 -8.89
CA ILE A 863 2.94 9.53 -8.11
C ILE A 863 2.60 10.37 -6.88
N ARG A 864 3.63 10.82 -6.14
CA ARG A 864 3.44 11.64 -4.94
C ARG A 864 2.76 12.97 -5.28
N TYR A 865 3.09 13.58 -6.43
CA TYR A 865 2.43 14.79 -6.90
C TYR A 865 0.95 14.54 -7.20
N VAL A 866 0.61 13.48 -7.94
CA VAL A 866 -0.79 13.11 -8.24
C VAL A 866 -1.59 12.83 -6.97
N GLU A 867 -1.03 12.06 -6.02
CA GLU A 867 -1.67 11.79 -4.72
C GLU A 867 -1.89 13.08 -3.91
N THR A 868 -0.92 14.00 -3.94
CA THR A 868 -1.05 15.30 -3.26
C THR A 868 -2.14 16.16 -3.90
N CYS A 869 -2.21 16.19 -5.23
CA CYS A 869 -3.26 16.89 -5.97
C CYS A 869 -4.65 16.29 -5.69
N GLN A 870 -4.79 14.97 -5.66
CA GLN A 870 -6.05 14.31 -5.26
C GLN A 870 -6.44 14.60 -3.82
N LEU A 871 -5.48 14.63 -2.89
CA LEU A 871 -5.73 14.99 -1.51
C LEU A 871 -6.20 16.45 -1.39
N ILE A 872 -5.57 17.38 -2.11
CA ILE A 872 -5.97 18.79 -2.15
C ILE A 872 -7.37 18.93 -2.74
N ALA A 873 -7.68 18.23 -3.84
CA ALA A 873 -9.01 18.25 -4.46
C ALA A 873 -10.09 17.75 -3.50
N ASN A 874 -9.85 16.64 -2.80
CA ASN A 874 -10.77 16.10 -1.80
C ASN A 874 -10.94 17.04 -0.60
N LEU A 875 -9.86 17.64 -0.10
CA LEU A 875 -9.93 18.62 0.98
C LEU A 875 -10.73 19.87 0.56
N THR A 876 -10.56 20.31 -0.68
CA THR A 876 -11.29 21.47 -1.24
C THR A 876 -12.78 21.16 -1.38
N LEU A 877 -13.12 19.95 -1.82
CA LEU A 877 -14.51 19.49 -1.89
C LEU A 877 -15.16 19.43 -0.50
N ASN A 878 -14.44 18.88 0.49
CA ASN A 878 -14.92 18.81 1.88
C ASN A 878 -15.07 20.20 2.50
N LEU A 879 -14.17 21.14 2.20
CA LEU A 879 -14.28 22.54 2.61
C LEU A 879 -15.53 23.19 2.01
N LYS A 880 -15.79 23.03 0.71
CA LYS A 880 -17.02 23.53 0.08
C LYS A 880 -18.29 22.95 0.70
N GLN A 881 -18.31 21.64 0.98
CA GLN A 881 -19.45 21.00 1.64
C GLN A 881 -19.63 21.49 3.09
N SER A 882 -18.52 21.78 3.79
CA SER A 882 -18.54 22.39 5.11
C SER A 882 -19.09 23.82 5.05
N GLU A 883 -18.65 24.63 4.09
CA GLU A 883 -19.13 26.00 3.88
C GLU A 883 -20.63 26.01 3.56
N GLU A 884 -21.13 25.13 2.68
CA GLU A 884 -22.57 25.00 2.41
C GLU A 884 -23.37 24.61 3.66
N LYS A 885 -22.85 23.69 4.49
CA LYS A 885 -23.50 23.34 5.76
C LYS A 885 -23.50 24.50 6.75
N SER A 886 -22.41 25.26 6.81
CA SER A 886 -22.28 26.45 7.64
C SER A 886 -23.27 27.53 7.21
N LEU A 887 -23.45 27.71 5.89
CA LEU A 887 -24.41 28.66 5.33
C LEU A 887 -25.85 28.28 5.68
N LYS A 888 -26.21 27.00 5.55
CA LYS A 888 -27.53 26.50 5.96
C LYS A 888 -27.78 26.66 7.46
N LEU A 889 -26.77 26.40 8.30
CA LEU A 889 -26.88 26.62 9.74
C LEU A 889 -27.06 28.11 10.08
N ALA A 890 -26.42 28.99 9.32
CA ALA A 890 -26.57 30.43 9.48
C ALA A 890 -27.98 30.90 9.07
N GLU A 891 -28.54 30.36 7.98
CA GLU A 891 -29.94 30.60 7.59
C GLU A 891 -30.93 30.11 8.66
N GLU A 892 -30.73 28.90 9.20
CA GLU A 892 -31.55 28.36 10.30
C GLU A 892 -31.44 29.20 11.58
N LEU A 893 -30.25 29.70 11.91
CA LEU A 893 -30.03 30.61 13.05
C LEU A 893 -30.74 31.95 12.83
N GLU A 894 -30.75 32.48 11.62
CA GLU A 894 -31.44 33.73 11.29
C GLU A 894 -32.97 33.56 11.39
N GLU A 895 -33.52 32.42 10.95
CA GLU A 895 -34.94 32.08 11.16
C GLU A 895 -35.30 31.93 12.65
N LEU A 896 -34.44 31.28 13.43
CA LEU A 896 -34.63 31.15 14.89
C LEU A 896 -34.54 32.51 15.59
N GLN A 897 -33.63 33.39 15.14
CA GLN A 897 -33.49 34.75 15.67
C GLN A 897 -34.77 35.56 15.41
N VAL A 898 -35.32 35.50 14.19
CA VAL A 898 -36.59 36.16 13.85
C VAL A 898 -37.74 35.62 14.68
N LYS A 899 -37.76 34.31 14.95
CA LYS A 899 -38.78 33.69 15.81
C LYS A 899 -38.66 34.15 17.26
N HIS A 900 -37.43 34.17 17.80
CA HIS A 900 -37.14 34.68 19.14
C HIS A 900 -37.54 36.14 19.28
N ASP A 901 -37.21 37.00 18.31
CA ASP A 901 -37.56 38.41 18.34
C ASP A 901 -39.08 38.62 18.32
N LYS A 902 -39.82 37.75 17.61
CA LYS A 902 -41.29 37.77 17.60
C LYS A 902 -41.89 37.32 18.94
N GLU A 903 -41.35 36.25 19.54
CA GLU A 903 -41.75 35.78 20.87
C GLU A 903 -41.42 36.82 21.95
N GLN A 904 -40.28 37.51 21.84
CA GLN A 904 -39.91 38.61 22.71
C GLN A 904 -40.86 39.81 22.55
N GLN A 905 -41.28 40.12 21.32
CA GLN A 905 -42.26 41.17 21.07
C GLN A 905 -43.65 40.83 21.66
N GLU A 906 -44.07 39.56 21.61
CA GLU A 906 -45.28 39.08 22.26
C GLU A 906 -45.16 39.14 23.79
N PHE A 907 -44.00 38.78 24.34
CA PHE A 907 -43.71 38.91 25.76
C PHE A 907 -43.79 40.37 26.23
N ASP A 908 -43.16 41.29 25.49
CA ASP A 908 -43.18 42.72 25.81
C ASP A 908 -44.62 43.29 25.76
N MET A 909 -45.46 42.85 24.81
CA MET A 909 -46.89 43.21 24.78
C MET A 909 -47.64 42.69 26.01
N HIS A 910 -47.41 41.44 26.41
CA HIS A 910 -48.03 40.86 27.60
C HIS A 910 -47.55 41.54 28.89
N GLU A 911 -46.28 41.96 28.95
CA GLU A 911 -45.76 42.72 30.08
C GLU A 911 -46.40 44.11 30.16
N GLU A 912 -46.58 44.79 29.03
CA GLU A 912 -47.29 46.07 28.94
C GLU A 912 -48.76 45.95 29.40
N GLU A 913 -49.43 44.85 29.01
CA GLU A 913 -50.81 44.55 29.41
C GLU A 913 -50.90 44.22 30.90
N TYR A 914 -49.95 43.45 31.43
CA TYR A 914 -49.83 43.21 32.87
C TYR A 914 -49.61 44.52 33.65
N ARG A 915 -48.73 45.41 33.16
CA ARG A 915 -48.51 46.75 33.75
C ARG A 915 -49.77 47.62 33.66
N ARG A 916 -50.60 47.46 32.63
CA ARG A 916 -51.88 48.16 32.51
C ARG A 916 -52.88 47.64 33.54
N VAL A 917 -53.04 46.33 33.66
CA VAL A 917 -53.92 45.68 34.65
C VAL A 917 -53.47 46.04 36.08
N SER A 918 -52.17 46.03 36.34
CA SER A 918 -51.62 46.43 37.64
C SER A 918 -51.95 47.89 37.98
N ARG A 919 -51.93 48.81 37.01
CA ARG A 919 -52.35 50.20 37.20
C ARG A 919 -53.85 50.35 37.46
N GLU A 920 -54.69 49.54 36.81
CA GLU A 920 -56.14 49.49 37.08
C GLU A 920 -56.44 48.92 38.47
N ASN A 921 -55.76 47.85 38.87
CA ASN A 921 -55.88 47.29 40.22
C ASN A 921 -55.48 48.31 41.30
N GLN A 922 -54.41 49.07 41.07
CA GLN A 922 -53.99 50.11 42.01
C GLN A 922 -55.02 51.25 42.13
N LYS A 923 -55.72 51.60 41.04
CA LYS A 923 -56.84 52.56 41.08
C LYS A 923 -58.04 52.00 41.84
N LEU A 924 -58.37 50.74 41.62
CA LEU A 924 -59.45 50.06 42.35
C LEU A 924 -59.14 49.98 43.84
N GLU A 925 -57.90 49.67 44.23
CA GLU A 925 -57.48 49.72 45.63
C GLU A 925 -57.63 51.12 46.24
N GLN A 926 -57.28 52.17 45.50
CA GLN A 926 -57.49 53.55 45.97
C GLN A 926 -58.98 53.88 46.14
N GLU A 927 -59.85 53.41 45.24
CA GLU A 927 -61.30 53.57 45.39
C GLU A 927 -61.85 52.77 46.57
N ILE A 928 -61.40 51.53 46.78
CA ILE A 928 -61.78 50.71 47.94
C ILE A 928 -61.40 51.43 49.24
N ASN A 929 -60.17 51.93 49.33
CA ASN A 929 -59.70 52.67 50.51
C ASN A 929 -60.51 53.96 50.74
N ARG A 930 -60.91 54.64 49.66
CA ARG A 930 -61.80 55.80 49.74
C ARG A 930 -63.18 55.41 50.28
N TYR A 931 -63.78 54.35 49.77
CA TYR A 931 -65.09 53.87 50.26
C TYR A 931 -65.02 53.38 51.71
N GLN A 932 -63.90 52.78 52.13
CA GLN A 932 -63.67 52.43 53.53
C GLN A 932 -63.60 53.68 54.42
N SER A 933 -62.86 54.72 54.00
CA SER A 933 -62.83 56.00 54.72
C SER A 933 -64.20 56.67 54.81
N GLU A 934 -64.99 56.65 53.72
CA GLU A 934 -66.36 57.18 53.72
C GLU A 934 -67.28 56.35 54.64
N ALA A 935 -67.08 55.04 54.73
CA ALA A 935 -67.82 54.17 55.65
C ALA A 935 -67.45 54.43 57.12
N ASP A 936 -66.16 54.62 57.42
CA ASP A 936 -65.67 54.97 58.76
C ASP A 936 -66.21 56.33 59.21
N ASP A 937 -66.29 57.31 58.31
CA ASP A 937 -66.91 58.62 58.58
C ASP A 937 -68.40 58.48 58.90
N VAL A 938 -69.13 57.63 58.17
CA VAL A 938 -70.55 57.33 58.44
C VAL A 938 -70.72 56.63 59.78
N GLU A 939 -69.84 55.68 60.13
CA GLU A 939 -69.86 54.99 61.42
C GLU A 939 -69.57 55.94 62.59
N SER A 940 -68.61 56.86 62.42
CA SER A 940 -68.32 57.94 63.36
C SER A 940 -69.54 58.87 63.54
N HIS A 941 -70.22 59.23 62.44
CA HIS A 941 -71.42 60.05 62.48
C HIS A 941 -72.59 59.33 63.18
N SER A 942 -72.77 58.03 62.90
CA SER A 942 -73.74 57.16 63.57
C SER A 942 -73.47 57.10 65.08
N THR A 943 -72.21 56.95 65.47
CA THR A 943 -71.79 56.91 66.88
C THR A 943 -72.07 58.25 67.59
N SER A 944 -71.81 59.37 66.92
CA SER A 944 -72.14 60.71 67.40
C SER A 944 -73.65 60.91 67.61
N LEU A 945 -74.47 60.45 66.65
CA LEU A 945 -75.92 60.48 66.77
C LEU A 945 -76.43 59.59 67.92
N LEU A 946 -75.83 58.42 68.13
CA LEU A 946 -76.14 57.56 69.27
C LEU A 946 -75.81 58.23 70.61
N MET A 947 -74.68 58.96 70.70
CA MET A 947 -74.37 59.76 71.90
C MET A 947 -75.36 60.91 72.13
N GLN A 948 -75.84 61.56 71.06
CA GLN A 948 -76.88 62.58 71.17
C GLN A 948 -78.21 61.98 71.64
N LEU A 949 -78.58 60.79 71.15
CA LEU A 949 -79.75 60.03 71.61
C LEU A 949 -79.65 59.65 73.09
N ASP A 950 -78.47 59.20 73.55
CA ASP A 950 -78.25 58.87 74.97
C ASP A 950 -78.34 60.12 75.87
N ASN A 951 -77.83 61.26 75.40
CA ASN A 951 -77.98 62.53 76.12
C ASN A 951 -79.45 62.99 76.20
N LEU A 952 -80.21 62.87 75.10
CA LEU A 952 -81.63 63.17 75.08
C LEU A 952 -82.43 62.23 76.01
N SER A 953 -82.06 60.94 76.05
CA SER A 953 -82.67 59.98 76.99
C SER A 953 -82.37 60.34 78.45
N LYS A 954 -81.16 60.82 78.76
CA LYS A 954 -80.80 61.33 80.09
C LYS A 954 -81.59 62.59 80.46
N GLU A 955 -81.79 63.51 79.51
CA GLU A 955 -82.62 64.71 79.70
C GLU A 955 -84.09 64.33 79.95
N GLU A 956 -84.62 63.34 79.22
CA GLU A 956 -85.97 62.80 79.43
C GLU A 956 -86.12 62.20 80.84
N LEU A 957 -85.10 61.47 81.32
CA LEU A 957 -85.08 60.90 82.67
C LEU A 957 -85.01 61.98 83.76
N GLU A 958 -84.23 63.04 83.52
CA GLU A 958 -84.19 64.22 84.38
C GLU A 958 -85.54 64.94 84.43
N LEU A 959 -86.20 65.14 83.29
CA LEU A 959 -87.53 65.72 83.21
C LEU A 959 -88.57 64.85 83.90
N GLY A 960 -88.51 63.53 83.73
CA GLY A 960 -89.36 62.57 84.46
C GLY A 960 -89.18 62.65 85.98
N SER A 961 -87.95 62.81 86.46
CA SER A 961 -87.68 63.00 87.90
C SER A 961 -88.23 64.32 88.44
N LYS A 962 -88.14 65.40 87.66
CA LYS A 962 -88.73 66.72 87.97
C LYS A 962 -90.27 66.64 87.98
N LEU A 963 -90.86 65.90 87.04
CA LEU A 963 -92.30 65.69 86.95
C LEU A 963 -92.83 64.90 88.16
N SER A 964 -92.15 63.81 88.54
CA SER A 964 -92.48 63.04 89.75
C SER A 964 -92.36 63.88 91.03
N ALA A 965 -91.37 64.79 91.10
CA ALA A 965 -91.25 65.72 92.22
C ALA A 965 -92.41 66.75 92.25
N MET A 966 -92.89 67.20 91.08
CA MET A 966 -94.08 68.06 91.00
C MET A 966 -95.36 67.30 91.38
N GLU A 967 -95.54 66.06 90.92
CA GLU A 967 -96.68 65.21 91.29
C GLU A 967 -96.74 64.98 92.81
N LYS A 968 -95.59 64.74 93.47
CA LYS A 968 -95.51 64.65 94.93
C LYS A 968 -95.88 65.96 95.63
N LYS A 969 -95.53 67.11 95.07
CA LYS A 969 -95.96 68.42 95.59
C LYS A 969 -97.46 68.64 95.40
N LEU A 970 -98.01 68.20 94.28
CA LEU A 970 -99.45 68.27 93.99
C LEU A 970 -100.25 67.42 94.99
N ALA A 971 -99.81 66.17 95.22
CA ALA A 971 -100.41 65.28 96.22
C ALA A 971 -100.35 65.86 97.65
N HIS A 972 -99.28 66.59 98.00
CA HIS A 972 -99.19 67.27 99.29
C HIS A 972 -100.16 68.46 99.40
N LEU A 973 -100.39 69.19 98.29
CA LEU A 973 -101.38 70.27 98.24
C LEU A 973 -102.81 69.73 98.32
N ASP A 974 -103.11 68.62 97.64
CA ASP A 974 -104.42 67.96 97.73
C ASP A 974 -104.72 67.45 99.14
N ALA A 975 -103.71 66.87 99.82
CA ALA A 975 -103.84 66.48 101.23
C ALA A 975 -104.10 67.67 102.16
N LYS A 976 -103.48 68.83 101.88
CA LYS A 976 -103.71 70.08 102.63
C LYS A 976 -105.09 70.66 102.36
N ASN A 977 -105.60 70.54 101.14
CA ASN A 977 -106.95 70.95 100.77
C ASN A 977 -108.01 70.10 101.47
N GLY A 978 -107.80 68.78 101.56
CA GLY A 978 -108.68 67.89 102.35
C GLY A 978 -108.73 68.23 103.85
N TYR A 979 -107.62 68.71 104.42
CA TYR A 979 -107.58 69.19 105.81
C TYR A 979 -108.43 70.46 106.00
N LEU A 980 -108.35 71.41 105.05
CA LEU A 980 -109.14 72.64 105.06
C LEU A 980 -110.64 72.37 104.83
N GLU A 981 -110.99 71.39 104.00
CA GLU A 981 -112.39 70.98 103.82
C GLU A 981 -112.99 70.31 105.07
N SER A 982 -112.18 69.53 105.81
CA SER A 982 -112.58 68.97 107.10
C SER A 982 -112.80 70.05 108.17
N GLU A 983 -111.93 71.07 108.21
CA GLU A 983 -112.06 72.21 109.12
C GLU A 983 -113.28 73.10 108.78
N ALA A 984 -113.54 73.32 107.49
CA ALA A 984 -114.76 73.98 107.02
C ALA A 984 -116.04 73.18 107.34
N GLY A 985 -115.97 71.84 107.40
CA GLY A 985 -117.07 70.98 107.82
C GLY A 985 -117.41 71.09 109.32
N LEU A 986 -116.40 71.29 110.16
CA LEU A 986 -116.59 71.53 111.60
C LEU A 986 -117.23 72.90 111.88
N LEU A 987 -116.76 73.94 111.19
CA LEU A 987 -117.34 75.29 111.30
C LEU A 987 -118.81 75.34 110.85
N ARG A 988 -119.19 74.57 109.82
CA ARG A 988 -120.62 74.47 109.41
C ARG A 988 -121.50 73.78 110.46
N LYS A 989 -120.96 72.83 111.23
CA LYS A 989 -121.69 72.19 112.35
C LYS A 989 -121.84 73.12 113.56
N GLU A 990 -120.84 73.95 113.86
CA GLU A 990 -120.94 74.97 114.91
C GLU A 990 -121.96 76.06 114.55
N VAL A 991 -121.99 76.50 113.28
CA VAL A 991 -122.98 77.48 112.81
C VAL A 991 -124.40 76.92 112.90
N ALA A 992 -124.62 75.65 112.54
CA ALA A 992 -125.92 75.00 112.67
C ALA A 992 -126.38 74.85 114.13
N GLN A 993 -125.47 74.59 115.08
CA GLN A 993 -125.78 74.53 116.52
C GLN A 993 -126.09 75.91 117.12
N LEU A 994 -125.47 76.97 116.60
CA LEU A 994 -125.76 78.35 117.02
C LEU A 994 -127.13 78.85 116.50
N GLU A 995 -127.57 78.39 115.32
CA GLU A 995 -128.91 78.69 114.80
C GLU A 995 -130.02 77.93 115.55
N GLU A 996 -129.75 76.71 116.02
CA GLU A 996 -130.69 75.92 116.82
C GLU A 996 -130.84 76.45 118.27
N LEU A 997 -129.78 77.05 118.84
CA LEU A 997 -129.83 77.75 120.12
C LEU A 997 -130.56 79.10 120.05
N LYS A 998 -130.68 79.70 118.86
CA LYS A 998 -131.44 80.95 118.64
C LYS A 998 -132.96 80.73 118.64
N GLN A 999 -133.44 79.51 118.37
CA GLN A 999 -134.87 79.16 118.39
C GLN A 999 -135.39 78.65 119.74
N LYS A 1000 -134.54 78.38 120.75
CA LYS A 1000 -134.93 77.79 122.05
C LYS A 1000 -134.72 78.68 123.29
N LYS A 1001 -134.48 79.99 123.12
CA LYS A 1001 -134.55 80.97 124.22
C LYS A 1001 -135.62 82.04 123.96
N SER A 1002 -136.79 81.80 124.56
CA SER A 1002 -137.65 82.76 125.28
C SER A 1002 -138.13 84.02 124.52
N SER A 1003 -139.41 84.30 124.29
CA SER A 1003 -140.64 83.88 124.99
C SER A 1003 -140.49 83.80 126.52
N GLY A 1004 -140.40 84.98 127.16
CA GLY A 1004 -140.47 85.16 128.62
C GLY A 1004 -139.77 86.45 129.05
N ALA A 1005 -140.55 87.52 129.24
CA ALA A 1005 -140.12 88.93 129.22
C ALA A 1005 -139.31 89.43 130.43
N ARG A 1006 -138.13 90.00 130.18
CA ARG A 1006 -137.60 91.28 130.71
C ARG A 1006 -136.27 91.62 130.05
#